data_AF-A0A941XDP3-F1
#
_entry.id   AF-A0A941XDP3-F1
#
_cell.length_a   1.000
_cell.length_b   1.000
_cell.length_c   1.000
_cell.angle_alpha   90.00
_cell.angle_beta   90.00
_cell.angle_gamma   90.00
#
_symmetry.space_group_name_H-M   'P 1'
#
loop_
_entity.id
_entity.type
_entity.pdbx_description
1 polymer ?
#
loop_
_entity_poly.entity_id
_entity_poly.type
_entity_poly.pdbx_seq_one_letter_code
_entity_poly.pdbx_strand_id
1 'polypeptide(L)'
;MRKRFFLFAAIASLLLGACSDDDVKPEPKPGSGKGMLVVKASLQLISDDAGAEGQAALPIDFTGYSLTLKGPEGTQELDFVENDTIEDLAVGKYELTLSSHKTAFTEPAFEMPVYKGTVEAIIVEDEITETNVLATQDNAGVFFVYDASLEETQYADIVPAVGYEGKALSFVDADRERKGYFPAGNLAIALKGGEKELLIEGEAEKLLAVEAAQLWKMTLKADEKNTNLILTVVEINDPQNVLTWKVGPVPPPVEGTPIEGSALIDYPEGQAATITTLTVTGAIPSEEAWRALNKFTALEHLVLYDENGIMPDYLFYDESAKQPTMPQLISVKAPYLTGIGSHSLFASNIQTLEMPVLKSIGQFGLAGCMNLETLSFPELETLENYALSECIGLTSVDMPKVGMLAQGTFDMCKKLVEVNLPNATEAGSGVFFRCDALESISLPKLVRAGDNFLSHCAMLKNAQLPELEECGKASFAVCTSLESLDALHMPKLQAITEDMFYRCEKLTEASHSNIQSIGNRAFQECFALQHLSFASVLNVGVQAFESCTALQSASMPKAETISEKAFYKCTVLTTVDISSAKQVMDFAFCLDYELTNLNMSAVEVLGNSAFYNTKIVTLDMPKLISCGKETFRKCTALESVSMAKLTALSNYMFGECTALKIVNAPAVETSADGHAFNGCSAIERVSFPAMKIVGNNLFSGAVSLKEIALPIAETIGNNVFARASLTEINLPKAVTLGTYVFDRCEKLTKVQLPLVNTVGNYAFTSCTALETLELPNVLTISLGTFNGCTALKDVSLPVVNNIGKWAFRNCTALTELRLGTTEEITFGDLVFAHLPVQDPQTITPNCDLKLNQSGAEIGNINGNVWKDYTWKSITTFTR
;
A
#
# COMPACT_ATOMS: atom_id res chain seq x y z
N MET A 1 0.26 -7.40 -32.42
CA MET A 1 -0.52 -8.47 -31.75
C MET A 1 -1.79 -7.84 -31.17
N ARG A 2 -2.97 -8.41 -31.45
CA ARG A 2 -4.28 -7.94 -30.96
C ARG A 2 -5.07 -9.16 -30.47
N LYS A 3 -6.04 -8.94 -29.57
CA LYS A 3 -6.93 -9.92 -28.88
C LYS A 3 -6.32 -10.62 -27.65
N ARG A 4 -6.60 -10.06 -26.46
CA ARG A 4 -7.25 -10.72 -25.29
C ARG A 4 -7.00 -9.92 -24.00
N PHE A 5 -7.73 -8.81 -23.81
CA PHE A 5 -8.07 -8.23 -22.51
C PHE A 5 -9.30 -7.34 -22.74
N PHE A 6 -10.49 -7.92 -22.50
CA PHE A 6 -11.80 -7.26 -22.60
C PHE A 6 -12.82 -8.09 -21.82
N LEU A 7 -12.63 -8.18 -20.50
CA LEU A 7 -13.61 -8.70 -19.54
C LEU A 7 -13.11 -8.42 -18.10
N PHE A 8 -13.24 -7.18 -17.59
CA PHE A 8 -13.25 -6.88 -16.13
C PHE A 8 -13.59 -5.40 -15.81
N ALA A 9 -14.48 -4.76 -16.59
CA ALA A 9 -14.93 -3.37 -16.37
C ALA A 9 -16.46 -3.23 -16.48
N ALA A 10 -17.19 -4.26 -16.04
CA ALA A 10 -18.66 -4.32 -16.12
C ALA A 10 -19.29 -5.13 -14.97
N ILE A 11 -18.68 -5.12 -13.77
CA ILE A 11 -19.22 -5.70 -12.53
C ILE A 11 -18.98 -4.72 -11.38
N ALA A 12 -19.71 -3.61 -11.42
CA ALA A 12 -19.88 -2.67 -10.30
C ALA A 12 -21.34 -2.18 -10.21
N SER A 13 -22.09 -2.21 -11.31
CA SER A 13 -23.52 -1.87 -11.38
C SER A 13 -24.46 -3.07 -11.14
N LEU A 14 -24.04 -4.05 -10.32
CA LEU A 14 -24.76 -5.33 -10.14
C LEU A 14 -24.76 -5.85 -8.69
N LEU A 15 -24.70 -4.94 -7.71
CA LEU A 15 -24.87 -5.24 -6.28
C LEU A 15 -25.90 -4.33 -5.54
N LEU A 16 -26.53 -3.38 -6.23
CA LEU A 16 -27.69 -2.61 -5.75
C LEU A 16 -28.76 -2.59 -6.84
N GLY A 17 -29.55 -3.65 -6.93
CA GLY A 17 -30.57 -3.77 -7.99
C GLY A 17 -31.26 -5.13 -8.15
N ALA A 18 -31.35 -5.95 -7.10
CA ALA A 18 -32.13 -7.19 -7.11
C ALA A 18 -32.49 -7.72 -5.70
N CYS A 19 -33.02 -6.87 -4.82
CA CYS A 19 -34.04 -7.35 -3.89
C CYS A 19 -35.38 -7.12 -4.57
N SER A 20 -35.95 -8.18 -5.13
CA SER A 20 -37.38 -8.23 -5.40
C SER A 20 -38.14 -8.10 -4.09
N ASP A 21 -39.33 -7.49 -4.13
CA ASP A 21 -40.30 -7.60 -3.05
C ASP A 21 -40.55 -9.08 -2.67
N ASP A 22 -41.06 -9.30 -1.45
CA ASP A 22 -41.29 -10.59 -0.77
C ASP A 22 -40.12 -11.17 0.05
N ASP A 23 -39.52 -10.35 0.92
CA ASP A 23 -39.23 -10.81 2.30
C ASP A 23 -39.21 -9.63 3.28
N VAL A 24 -40.28 -9.50 4.08
CA VAL A 24 -40.36 -8.51 5.17
C VAL A 24 -39.43 -8.97 6.29
N LYS A 25 -38.16 -8.54 6.24
CA LYS A 25 -37.32 -8.54 7.45
C LYS A 25 -38.06 -7.75 8.52
N PRO A 26 -38.33 -8.33 9.71
CA PRO A 26 -39.07 -7.63 10.75
C PRO A 26 -38.27 -6.40 11.19
N GLU A 27 -38.95 -5.30 11.46
CA GLU A 27 -38.35 -4.15 12.13
C GLU A 27 -37.59 -4.64 13.39
N PRO A 28 -36.33 -4.21 13.60
CA PRO A 28 -35.63 -4.52 14.83
C PRO A 28 -36.42 -3.92 15.98
N LYS A 29 -37.01 -4.79 16.82
CA LYS A 29 -37.76 -4.33 18.00
C LYS A 29 -36.78 -3.60 18.92
N PRO A 30 -37.15 -2.43 19.47
CA PRO A 30 -36.28 -1.71 20.40
C PRO A 30 -35.99 -2.60 21.61
N GLY A 31 -34.75 -3.08 21.67
CA GLY A 31 -34.19 -3.95 22.69
C GLY A 31 -32.91 -3.33 23.25
N SER A 32 -32.52 -3.72 24.45
CA SER A 32 -31.46 -3.07 25.24
C SER A 32 -30.02 -3.39 24.79
N GLY A 33 -29.83 -3.71 23.51
CA GLY A 33 -28.51 -3.89 22.89
C GLY A 33 -27.89 -2.55 22.51
N LYS A 34 -26.56 -2.51 22.48
CA LYS A 34 -25.77 -1.39 21.97
C LYS A 34 -24.98 -1.83 20.74
N GLY A 35 -24.71 -0.91 19.82
CA GLY A 35 -23.87 -1.14 18.65
C GLY A 35 -22.87 0.00 18.42
N MET A 36 -22.07 -0.13 17.37
CA MET A 36 -20.94 0.76 17.09
C MET A 36 -20.97 1.23 15.62
N LEU A 37 -20.73 2.53 15.41
CA LEU A 37 -20.73 3.16 14.09
C LEU A 37 -19.37 3.78 13.79
N VAL A 38 -18.77 3.44 12.65
CA VAL A 38 -17.53 4.07 12.17
C VAL A 38 -17.89 5.03 11.04
N VAL A 39 -17.58 6.32 11.22
CA VAL A 39 -17.87 7.36 10.23
C VAL A 39 -16.60 7.69 9.46
N LYS A 40 -16.56 7.29 8.18
CA LYS A 40 -15.47 7.64 7.27
C LYS A 40 -15.93 8.78 6.36
N ALA A 41 -15.13 9.84 6.31
CA ALA A 41 -15.27 10.89 5.31
C ALA A 41 -14.20 10.69 4.23
N SER A 42 -14.62 10.71 2.97
CA SER A 42 -13.72 10.71 1.82
C SER A 42 -14.36 11.54 0.72
N LEU A 43 -13.70 12.61 0.28
CA LEU A 43 -14.18 13.36 -0.88
C LEU A 43 -13.88 12.57 -2.16
N GLN A 44 -14.93 12.17 -2.87
CA GLN A 44 -14.82 11.77 -4.27
C GLN A 44 -15.17 12.98 -5.14
N LEU A 45 -14.22 13.40 -5.98
CA LEU A 45 -14.50 14.32 -7.09
C LEU A 45 -15.45 13.62 -8.06
N ILE A 46 -16.68 14.11 -8.15
CA ILE A 46 -17.62 13.72 -9.22
C ILE A 46 -17.24 14.51 -10.46
N SER A 47 -16.23 14.03 -11.19
CA SER A 47 -15.92 14.48 -12.54
C SER A 47 -16.65 13.62 -13.56
N ASP A 48 -17.53 14.21 -14.34
CA ASP A 48 -18.25 13.52 -15.43
C ASP A 48 -17.33 13.09 -16.60
N ASP A 49 -16.05 13.47 -16.60
CA ASP A 49 -15.06 13.06 -17.60
C ASP A 49 -14.39 11.72 -17.27
N ALA A 50 -14.76 10.70 -18.05
CA ALA A 50 -14.12 9.39 -18.03
C ALA A 50 -12.72 9.42 -18.68
N GLY A 51 -11.73 10.01 -17.98
CA GLY A 51 -10.39 10.20 -18.54
C GLY A 51 -9.21 10.44 -17.58
N ALA A 52 -9.42 10.67 -16.28
CA ALA A 52 -8.34 11.04 -15.35
C ALA A 52 -8.25 10.10 -14.12
N GLU A 53 -7.46 9.04 -14.22
CA GLU A 53 -6.93 8.35 -13.04
C GLU A 53 -5.66 9.09 -12.56
N GLY A 54 -5.56 9.39 -11.25
CA GLY A 54 -4.26 9.66 -10.62
C GLY A 54 -3.94 11.08 -10.12
N GLN A 55 -4.92 11.91 -9.76
CA GLN A 55 -4.66 13.00 -8.81
C GLN A 55 -4.88 12.53 -7.37
N ALA A 56 -3.87 12.70 -6.52
CA ALA A 56 -4.00 12.43 -5.09
C ALA A 56 -4.92 13.47 -4.45
N ALA A 57 -5.90 13.03 -3.67
CA ALA A 57 -6.73 13.94 -2.89
C ALA A 57 -5.86 14.71 -1.90
N LEU A 58 -5.92 16.04 -1.93
CA LEU A 58 -5.32 16.88 -0.90
C LEU A 58 -5.97 16.52 0.46
N PRO A 59 -5.20 16.43 1.56
CA PRO A 59 -5.79 16.27 2.89
C PRO A 59 -6.62 17.52 3.21
N ILE A 60 -7.92 17.31 3.43
CA ILE A 60 -8.86 18.38 3.79
C ILE A 60 -8.89 18.48 5.32
N ASP A 61 -8.63 19.67 5.84
CA ASP A 61 -8.77 19.93 7.27
C ASP A 61 -10.26 20.01 7.64
N PHE A 62 -10.74 19.03 8.39
CA PHE A 62 -12.11 19.02 8.93
C PHE A 62 -12.26 19.76 10.27
N THR A 63 -11.22 20.47 10.73
CA THR A 63 -11.28 21.30 11.96
C THR A 63 -12.36 22.37 11.82
N GLY A 64 -13.47 22.21 12.56
CA GLY A 64 -14.61 23.12 12.55
C GLY A 64 -15.90 22.57 11.93
N TYR A 65 -15.96 21.28 11.58
CA TYR A 65 -17.21 20.61 11.22
C TYR A 65 -17.86 19.92 12.45
N SER A 66 -19.20 19.92 12.51
CA SER A 66 -19.98 19.13 13.47
C SER A 66 -20.79 18.03 12.77
N LEU A 67 -20.94 16.90 13.45
CA LEU A 67 -21.77 15.77 13.07
C LEU A 67 -23.02 15.73 13.96
N THR A 68 -24.19 15.87 13.34
CA THR A 68 -25.48 15.67 14.00
C THR A 68 -25.98 14.25 13.76
N LEU A 69 -26.25 13.52 14.85
CA LEU A 69 -26.90 12.22 14.88
C LEU A 69 -28.35 12.40 15.32
N LYS A 70 -29.31 11.77 14.63
CA LYS A 70 -30.72 11.78 15.00
C LYS A 70 -31.30 10.37 14.93
N GLY A 71 -31.65 9.80 16.07
CA GLY A 71 -32.05 8.40 16.21
C GLY A 71 -32.99 8.15 17.39
N PRO A 72 -33.12 6.89 17.86
CA PRO A 72 -34.08 6.51 18.92
C PRO A 72 -33.87 7.23 20.25
N GLU A 73 -32.63 7.64 20.54
CA GLU A 73 -32.24 8.30 21.80
C GLU A 73 -32.37 9.84 21.74
N GLY A 74 -32.73 10.40 20.58
CA GLY A 74 -32.88 11.84 20.35
C GLY A 74 -31.94 12.38 19.28
N THR A 75 -31.61 13.67 19.39
CA THR A 75 -30.61 14.34 18.55
C THR A 75 -29.38 14.68 19.38
N GLN A 76 -28.21 14.30 18.88
CA GLN A 76 -26.90 14.57 19.46
C GLN A 76 -26.03 15.30 18.43
N GLU A 77 -25.26 16.28 18.86
CA GLU A 77 -24.28 17.00 18.03
C GLU A 77 -22.88 16.72 18.61
N LEU A 78 -21.94 16.39 17.73
CA LEU A 78 -20.55 16.01 18.05
C LEU A 78 -19.59 16.85 17.20
N ASP A 79 -18.42 17.18 17.74
CA ASP A 79 -17.31 17.68 16.92
C ASP A 79 -16.84 16.55 15.97
N PHE A 80 -16.65 16.85 14.68
CA PHE A 80 -16.26 15.82 13.71
C PHE A 80 -14.74 15.57 13.74
N VAL A 81 -14.36 14.30 13.90
CA VAL A 81 -12.98 13.81 13.78
C VAL A 81 -12.94 12.72 12.71
N GLU A 82 -11.95 12.77 11.83
CA GLU A 82 -11.88 11.85 10.69
C GLU A 82 -11.55 10.41 11.16
N ASN A 83 -12.34 9.45 10.68
CA ASN A 83 -12.26 8.02 11.04
C ASN A 83 -12.57 7.71 12.53
N ASP A 84 -13.28 8.62 13.22
CA ASP A 84 -13.70 8.39 14.60
C ASP A 84 -14.80 7.33 14.72
N THR A 85 -14.88 6.70 15.90
CA THR A 85 -15.76 5.56 16.19
C THR A 85 -16.73 5.91 17.30
N ILE A 86 -18.02 5.86 16.98
CA ILE A 86 -19.10 6.20 17.90
C ILE A 86 -19.64 4.90 18.50
N GLU A 87 -19.20 4.63 19.74
CA GLU A 87 -19.63 3.47 20.52
C GLU A 87 -20.97 3.71 21.21
N ASP A 88 -21.49 2.65 21.84
CA ASP A 88 -22.58 2.70 22.82
C ASP A 88 -23.99 3.12 22.32
N LEU A 89 -24.21 3.22 21.01
CA LEU A 89 -25.48 3.64 20.38
C LEU A 89 -26.58 2.57 20.51
N ALA A 90 -27.81 2.96 20.81
CA ALA A 90 -28.97 2.04 20.80
C ALA A 90 -29.26 1.43 19.42
N VAL A 91 -29.68 0.17 19.39
CA VAL A 91 -30.12 -0.50 18.14
C VAL A 91 -31.29 0.25 17.48
N GLY A 92 -31.11 0.66 16.23
CA GLY A 92 -32.13 1.41 15.49
C GLY A 92 -31.63 2.09 14.22
N LYS A 93 -32.49 2.96 13.67
CA LYS A 93 -32.24 3.75 12.47
C LYS A 93 -31.78 5.16 12.86
N TYR A 94 -30.66 5.60 12.28
CA TYR A 94 -30.08 6.92 12.52
C TYR A 94 -30.01 7.73 11.23
N GLU A 95 -30.35 9.02 11.33
CA GLU A 95 -30.14 10.04 10.31
C GLU A 95 -28.89 10.83 10.71
N LEU A 96 -27.84 10.74 9.90
CA LEU A 96 -26.58 11.47 10.10
C LEU A 96 -26.57 12.74 9.26
N THR A 97 -26.09 13.86 9.79
CA THR A 97 -25.90 15.11 9.04
C THR A 97 -24.58 15.78 9.41
N LEU A 98 -23.70 15.96 8.43
CA LEU A 98 -22.47 16.76 8.59
C LEU A 98 -22.76 18.24 8.30
N SER A 99 -22.16 19.17 9.06
CA SER A 99 -22.33 20.61 8.89
C SER A 99 -21.07 21.39 9.30
N SER A 100 -20.75 22.48 8.62
CA SER A 100 -19.63 23.38 8.97
C SER A 100 -20.05 24.44 10.00
N HIS A 101 -19.26 24.68 11.05
CA HIS A 101 -19.50 25.79 11.97
C HIS A 101 -19.27 27.15 11.32
N LYS A 102 -20.14 28.11 11.65
CA LYS A 102 -20.16 29.44 11.04
C LYS A 102 -19.27 30.50 11.72
N THR A 103 -18.40 30.07 12.64
CA THR A 103 -17.71 30.96 13.58
C THR A 103 -16.31 30.47 13.94
N ALA A 104 -15.43 30.42 12.95
CA ALA A 104 -13.98 30.53 13.14
C ALA A 104 -13.44 31.55 12.12
N PHE A 105 -12.37 32.26 12.49
CA PHE A 105 -11.72 33.34 11.74
C PHE A 105 -12.50 34.67 11.61
N THR A 106 -11.95 35.69 12.26
CA THR A 106 -12.18 37.11 11.95
C THR A 106 -11.48 37.47 10.64
N GLU A 107 -12.16 38.28 9.82
CA GLU A 107 -11.84 38.70 8.44
C GLU A 107 -10.37 39.06 8.08
N PRO A 108 -9.98 38.98 6.79
CA PRO A 108 -10.83 38.75 5.60
C PRO A 108 -11.19 37.29 5.38
N ALA A 109 -12.48 36.99 5.26
CA ALA A 109 -12.99 35.64 5.21
C ALA A 109 -13.04 35.08 3.78
N PHE A 110 -12.47 33.90 3.57
CA PHE A 110 -13.02 32.94 2.61
C PHE A 110 -14.22 32.27 3.29
N GLU A 111 -15.44 32.45 2.79
CA GLU A 111 -16.56 31.58 3.19
C GLU A 111 -16.26 30.16 2.69
N MET A 112 -15.90 29.25 3.61
CA MET A 112 -15.79 27.84 3.27
C MET A 112 -17.16 27.30 2.80
N PRO A 113 -17.19 26.45 1.76
CA PRO A 113 -18.43 25.88 1.27
C PRO A 113 -19.18 25.09 2.36
N VAL A 114 -20.47 25.41 2.53
CA VAL A 114 -21.34 24.69 3.46
C VAL A 114 -21.76 23.38 2.82
N TYR A 115 -21.04 22.32 3.16
CA TYR A 115 -21.44 20.96 2.82
C TYR A 115 -22.56 20.48 3.73
N LYS A 116 -23.61 19.94 3.12
CA LYS A 116 -24.65 19.17 3.81
C LYS A 116 -24.82 17.83 3.11
N GLY A 117 -24.69 16.78 3.89
CA GLY A 117 -24.96 15.41 3.46
C GLY A 117 -25.79 14.71 4.51
N THR A 118 -26.78 13.95 4.06
CA THR A 118 -27.62 13.15 4.94
C THR A 118 -27.61 11.71 4.46
N VAL A 119 -27.32 10.78 5.37
CA VAL A 119 -27.34 9.34 5.11
C VAL A 119 -28.05 8.62 6.24
N GLU A 120 -28.73 7.52 5.92
CA GLU A 120 -29.41 6.68 6.89
C GLU A 120 -28.54 5.47 7.23
N ALA A 121 -28.20 5.31 8.52
CA ALA A 121 -27.52 4.13 9.04
C ALA A 121 -28.51 3.24 9.81
N ILE A 122 -28.29 1.92 9.75
CA ILE A 122 -29.01 0.93 10.55
C ILE A 122 -27.97 0.21 11.40
N ILE A 123 -28.16 0.24 12.71
CA ILE A 123 -27.28 -0.42 13.69
C ILE A 123 -27.97 -1.69 14.19
N VAL A 124 -27.26 -2.81 14.18
CA VAL A 124 -27.67 -4.13 14.67
C VAL A 124 -26.63 -4.60 15.70
N GLU A 125 -27.03 -5.45 16.66
CA GLU A 125 -26.15 -5.90 17.76
C GLU A 125 -24.83 -6.51 17.25
N ASP A 126 -23.72 -6.11 17.87
CA ASP A 126 -22.34 -6.58 17.64
C ASP A 126 -21.74 -6.45 16.20
N GLU A 127 -22.41 -5.77 15.26
CA GLU A 127 -21.82 -5.45 13.95
C GLU A 127 -21.21 -4.03 13.89
N ILE A 128 -20.03 -3.93 13.25
CA ILE A 128 -19.41 -2.64 12.91
C ILE A 128 -19.98 -2.18 11.57
N THR A 129 -20.91 -1.23 11.60
CA THR A 129 -21.44 -0.62 10.37
C THR A 129 -20.52 0.51 9.92
N GLU A 130 -19.89 0.38 8.75
CA GLU A 130 -19.26 1.51 8.05
C GLU A 130 -20.31 2.22 7.19
N THR A 131 -20.35 3.56 7.21
CA THR A 131 -21.28 4.33 6.38
C THR A 131 -20.64 5.63 5.90
N ASN A 132 -20.77 5.89 4.59
CA ASN A 132 -20.22 7.09 3.95
C ASN A 132 -21.30 8.18 3.87
N VAL A 133 -21.02 9.37 4.42
CA VAL A 133 -21.89 10.54 4.26
C VAL A 133 -21.54 11.25 2.95
N LEU A 134 -22.39 11.11 1.92
CA LEU A 134 -22.28 11.92 0.70
C LEU A 134 -22.82 13.32 0.97
N ALA A 135 -21.94 14.32 1.00
CA ALA A 135 -22.31 15.72 1.23
C ALA A 135 -22.22 16.54 -0.06
N THR A 136 -23.30 17.26 -0.37
CA THR A 136 -23.37 18.19 -1.49
C THR A 136 -23.15 19.62 -1.00
N GLN A 137 -22.49 20.43 -1.82
CA GLN A 137 -22.28 21.85 -1.55
C GLN A 137 -23.58 22.63 -1.78
N ASP A 138 -24.15 23.19 -0.71
CA ASP A 138 -25.22 24.19 -0.83
C ASP A 138 -24.58 25.55 -1.17
N ASN A 139 -25.14 26.28 -2.14
CA ASN A 139 -24.56 27.43 -2.85
C ASN A 139 -23.45 27.08 -3.86
N ALA A 140 -23.85 26.67 -5.06
CA ALA A 140 -23.02 26.71 -6.26
C ALA A 140 -22.86 28.17 -6.77
N GLY A 141 -22.04 28.96 -6.08
CA GLY A 141 -21.37 30.10 -6.71
C GLY A 141 -20.41 29.59 -7.79
N VAL A 142 -20.22 30.32 -8.88
CA VAL A 142 -19.34 29.88 -9.97
C VAL A 142 -17.88 29.91 -9.51
N PHE A 143 -17.29 28.73 -9.32
CA PHE A 143 -15.84 28.57 -9.12
C PHE A 143 -15.14 28.52 -10.48
N PHE A 144 -14.13 29.36 -10.67
CA PHE A 144 -13.15 29.14 -11.73
C PHE A 144 -12.14 28.11 -11.22
N VAL A 145 -12.17 26.90 -11.79
CA VAL A 145 -11.16 25.87 -11.53
C VAL A 145 -9.89 26.28 -12.27
N TYR A 146 -8.82 26.57 -11.51
CA TYR A 146 -7.48 26.77 -12.06
C TYR A 146 -6.79 25.41 -12.16
N ASP A 147 -6.71 24.87 -13.39
CA ASP A 147 -5.96 23.64 -13.66
C ASP A 147 -4.54 24.02 -14.12
N ALA A 148 -3.56 23.77 -13.25
CA ALA A 148 -2.15 24.08 -13.50
C ALA A 148 -1.51 23.24 -14.63
N SER A 149 -2.23 22.27 -15.21
CA SER A 149 -1.77 21.40 -16.30
C SER A 149 -2.14 21.90 -17.71
N LEU A 150 -2.97 22.94 -17.85
CA LEU A 150 -3.35 23.51 -19.15
C LEU A 150 -2.43 24.67 -19.58
N GLU A 151 -2.02 24.68 -20.85
CA GLU A 151 -1.25 25.79 -21.45
C GLU A 151 -2.18 26.97 -21.84
N GLU A 152 -1.73 28.21 -21.64
CA GLU A 152 -2.51 29.45 -21.82
C GLU A 152 -3.26 29.56 -23.16
N THR A 153 -2.75 28.94 -24.22
CA THR A 153 -3.33 29.05 -25.58
C THR A 153 -4.69 28.35 -25.75
N GLN A 154 -5.16 27.57 -24.76
CA GLN A 154 -6.46 26.89 -24.82
C GLN A 154 -7.61 27.61 -24.08
N TYR A 155 -7.35 28.72 -23.39
CA TYR A 155 -8.38 29.48 -22.66
C TYR A 155 -9.19 30.48 -23.52
N ALA A 156 -8.91 30.59 -24.82
CA ALA A 156 -9.39 31.69 -25.66
C ALA A 156 -10.89 31.63 -26.08
N ASP A 157 -11.60 30.50 -25.88
CA ASP A 157 -12.92 30.24 -26.50
C ASP A 157 -14.13 30.27 -25.53
N ILE A 158 -14.01 30.87 -24.33
CA ILE A 158 -15.14 31.03 -23.39
C ILE A 158 -15.42 32.51 -23.06
N VAL A 159 -15.97 33.22 -24.04
CA VAL A 159 -16.58 34.56 -23.84
C VAL A 159 -17.99 34.60 -24.44
N PRO A 160 -19.07 34.64 -23.62
CA PRO A 160 -20.40 34.93 -24.11
C PRO A 160 -20.51 36.39 -24.59
N ALA A 161 -20.91 36.59 -25.84
CA ALA A 161 -20.95 37.90 -26.47
C ALA A 161 -21.98 38.86 -25.83
N VAL A 162 -21.57 40.10 -25.57
CA VAL A 162 -22.46 41.18 -25.10
C VAL A 162 -23.16 41.82 -26.29
N GLY A 163 -24.47 41.56 -26.44
CA GLY A 163 -25.33 42.24 -27.42
C GLY A 163 -25.79 43.61 -26.93
N TYR A 164 -25.68 44.65 -27.76
CA TYR A 164 -25.96 46.04 -27.39
C TYR A 164 -27.08 46.65 -28.26
N GLU A 165 -28.33 46.63 -27.78
CA GLU A 165 -29.41 47.45 -28.35
C GLU A 165 -30.13 48.27 -27.26
N GLY A 166 -30.12 49.59 -27.42
CA GLY A 166 -31.30 50.41 -27.07
C GLY A 166 -31.67 50.65 -25.59
N LYS A 167 -30.79 51.26 -24.79
CA LYS A 167 -31.16 52.12 -23.63
C LYS A 167 -32.17 51.55 -22.60
N ALA A 168 -31.85 50.45 -21.91
CA ALA A 168 -32.15 50.26 -20.49
C ALA A 168 -31.49 48.97 -19.96
N LEU A 169 -30.82 49.04 -18.82
CA LEU A 169 -30.47 47.87 -18.01
C LEU A 169 -31.48 47.79 -16.86
N SER A 170 -32.25 46.71 -16.80
CA SER A 170 -33.20 46.44 -15.71
C SER A 170 -32.99 45.01 -15.21
N PHE A 171 -32.53 44.89 -13.96
CA PHE A 171 -32.62 43.66 -13.19
C PHE A 171 -33.94 43.67 -12.43
N VAL A 172 -34.65 42.55 -12.40
CA VAL A 172 -35.84 42.37 -11.56
C VAL A 172 -35.48 41.41 -10.42
N ASP A 173 -35.83 41.87 -9.22
CA ASP A 173 -35.40 41.39 -7.91
C ASP A 173 -36.31 40.30 -7.34
N ALA A 174 -35.79 39.49 -6.40
CA ALA A 174 -36.57 38.72 -5.44
C ALA A 174 -35.73 38.38 -4.18
N ASP A 175 -35.97 39.15 -3.11
CA ASP A 175 -35.74 38.79 -1.70
C ASP A 175 -34.30 38.63 -1.16
N ARG A 176 -33.61 39.76 -0.94
CA ARG A 176 -33.47 40.40 0.41
C ARG A 176 -32.35 41.44 0.47
N GLU A 177 -32.67 42.62 1.02
CA GLU A 177 -31.69 43.68 1.31
C GLU A 177 -30.58 43.24 2.30
N ARG A 178 -29.31 43.43 1.94
CA ARG A 178 -28.24 43.78 2.89
C ARG A 178 -27.30 44.84 2.30
N LYS A 179 -26.91 45.79 3.15
CA LYS A 179 -26.05 46.93 2.79
C LYS A 179 -24.58 46.54 2.88
N GLY A 180 -23.82 46.75 1.81
CA GLY A 180 -22.36 46.61 1.84
C GLY A 180 -21.68 47.82 2.49
N TYR A 181 -20.70 47.56 3.36
CA TYR A 181 -19.67 48.53 3.73
C TYR A 181 -18.47 48.35 2.78
N PHE A 182 -17.85 49.45 2.35
CA PHE A 182 -16.59 49.42 1.60
C PHE A 182 -15.41 49.79 2.51
N PRO A 183 -14.38 48.94 2.62
CA PRO A 183 -13.05 49.37 3.01
C PRO A 183 -12.41 50.20 1.88
N ALA A 184 -11.58 51.19 2.23
CA ALA A 184 -10.91 52.05 1.26
C ALA A 184 -9.59 51.41 0.75
N GLY A 185 -9.32 51.52 -0.56
CA GLY A 185 -8.11 50.93 -1.16
C GLY A 185 -8.01 50.99 -2.68
N ASN A 186 -8.11 52.18 -3.27
CA ASN A 186 -7.67 52.53 -4.65
C ASN A 186 -7.99 51.56 -5.81
N LEU A 187 -9.20 51.71 -6.35
CA LEU A 187 -9.53 51.34 -7.73
C LEU A 187 -8.92 52.37 -8.72
N ALA A 188 -8.07 51.93 -9.66
CA ALA A 188 -7.60 52.78 -10.75
C ALA A 188 -8.53 52.68 -11.98
N ILE A 189 -9.21 53.78 -12.34
CA ILE A 189 -10.10 53.84 -13.51
C ILE A 189 -9.31 54.28 -14.75
N ALA A 190 -9.25 53.41 -15.77
CA ALA A 190 -8.75 53.76 -17.09
C ALA A 190 -9.92 54.17 -18.02
N LEU A 191 -10.05 55.46 -18.33
CA LEU A 191 -10.97 55.96 -19.37
C LEU A 191 -10.26 56.02 -20.73
N LYS A 192 -10.74 55.27 -21.72
CA LYS A 192 -10.17 55.26 -23.08
C LYS A 192 -11.00 56.09 -24.06
N GLY A 193 -10.72 57.41 -24.07
CA GLY A 193 -10.80 58.36 -25.20
C GLY A 193 -12.09 58.48 -26.03
N GLY A 194 -12.69 59.68 -26.06
CA GLY A 194 -13.78 60.00 -27.01
C GLY A 194 -14.39 61.41 -26.89
N GLU A 195 -13.62 62.45 -27.23
CA GLU A 195 -14.08 63.83 -27.57
C GLU A 195 -15.14 64.53 -26.68
N LYS A 196 -14.69 65.41 -25.75
CA LYS A 196 -14.86 66.88 -25.83
C LYS A 196 -14.38 67.61 -24.57
N GLU A 197 -13.95 68.85 -24.78
CA GLU A 197 -13.59 69.81 -23.73
C GLU A 197 -14.79 70.17 -22.85
N LEU A 198 -14.57 70.41 -21.55
CA LEU A 198 -14.71 71.75 -20.99
C LEU A 198 -14.06 71.89 -19.60
N LEU A 199 -13.60 73.11 -19.29
CA LEU A 199 -13.22 73.58 -17.94
C LEU A 199 -14.41 73.52 -16.97
N ILE A 200 -14.14 73.60 -15.65
CA ILE A 200 -14.54 74.74 -14.79
C ILE A 200 -13.82 74.70 -13.43
N GLU A 201 -13.04 75.76 -13.21
CA GLU A 201 -12.82 76.59 -12.01
C GLU A 201 -13.34 76.15 -10.61
N GLY A 202 -12.57 76.51 -9.56
CA GLY A 202 -13.16 76.80 -8.23
C GLY A 202 -12.30 76.43 -7.01
N GLU A 203 -11.59 77.40 -6.43
CA GLU A 203 -10.84 77.26 -5.16
C GLU A 203 -11.77 77.19 -3.92
N ALA A 204 -11.37 76.46 -2.87
CA ALA A 204 -11.22 76.99 -1.51
C ALA A 204 -10.72 75.93 -0.50
N GLU A 205 -9.64 76.28 0.20
CA GLU A 205 -8.91 75.50 1.22
C GLU A 205 -9.74 74.87 2.35
N LYS A 206 -9.32 73.68 2.81
CA LYS A 206 -8.95 73.47 4.24
C LYS A 206 -8.20 72.17 4.54
N LEU A 207 -6.89 72.33 4.74
CA LEU A 207 -6.04 71.67 5.76
C LEU A 207 -6.50 70.32 6.35
N LEU A 208 -5.81 69.24 5.99
CA LEU A 208 -5.25 68.23 6.91
C LEU A 208 -4.10 67.49 6.21
N ALA A 209 -3.05 67.18 6.97
CA ALA A 209 -1.70 66.75 6.57
C ALA A 209 -1.55 65.96 5.25
N VAL A 210 -0.70 66.48 4.35
CA VAL A 210 0.01 65.65 3.36
C VAL A 210 1.23 65.06 4.07
N GLU A 211 1.24 63.76 4.29
CA GLU A 211 2.50 63.06 4.60
C GLU A 211 3.34 63.04 3.32
N ALA A 212 4.61 63.44 3.44
CA ALA A 212 5.45 63.71 2.28
C ALA A 212 5.80 62.41 1.56
N ALA A 213 5.35 62.26 0.31
CA ALA A 213 5.86 61.22 -0.58
C ALA A 213 7.39 61.37 -0.70
N GLN A 214 8.12 60.31 -0.33
CA GLN A 214 9.57 60.26 -0.54
C GLN A 214 9.84 60.26 -2.05
N LEU A 215 10.32 61.40 -2.55
CA LEU A 215 10.71 61.54 -3.94
C LEU A 215 12.15 61.03 -4.09
N TRP A 216 12.39 60.12 -5.02
CA TRP A 216 13.71 59.55 -5.31
C TRP A 216 14.13 59.88 -6.74
N LYS A 217 15.41 60.26 -6.92
CA LYS A 217 16.03 60.53 -8.22
C LYS A 217 17.00 59.42 -8.59
N MET A 218 16.67 58.67 -9.63
CA MET A 218 17.59 57.71 -10.25
C MET A 218 18.41 58.41 -11.34
N THR A 219 19.73 58.21 -11.36
CA THR A 219 20.63 58.77 -12.38
C THR A 219 21.57 57.69 -12.88
N LEU A 220 21.53 57.39 -14.17
CA LEU A 220 22.44 56.43 -14.82
C LEU A 220 23.67 57.16 -15.39
N LYS A 221 24.89 56.64 -15.16
CA LYS A 221 26.15 57.19 -15.71
C LYS A 221 27.12 56.09 -16.14
N ALA A 222 27.77 56.28 -17.28
CA ALA A 222 28.81 55.37 -17.78
C ALA A 222 30.16 55.61 -17.08
N ASP A 223 31.01 54.58 -17.03
CA ASP A 223 32.39 54.66 -16.56
C ASP A 223 33.36 55.24 -17.63
N GLU A 224 34.61 55.48 -17.23
CA GLU A 224 35.64 56.15 -18.03
C GLU A 224 36.11 55.35 -19.28
N LYS A 225 35.60 54.13 -19.46
CA LYS A 225 35.91 53.23 -20.58
C LYS A 225 34.70 52.92 -21.46
N ASN A 226 33.51 53.45 -21.13
CA ASN A 226 32.22 53.04 -21.70
C ASN A 226 31.95 51.52 -21.54
N THR A 227 32.44 50.89 -20.48
CA THR A 227 32.29 49.44 -20.23
C THR A 227 31.29 49.10 -19.13
N ASN A 228 30.96 50.04 -18.23
CA ASN A 228 30.02 49.81 -17.14
C ASN A 228 29.04 50.98 -16.99
N LEU A 229 27.82 50.70 -16.52
CA LEU A 229 26.83 51.71 -16.16
C LEU A 229 26.50 51.63 -14.67
N ILE A 230 26.51 52.80 -14.03
CA ILE A 230 26.25 53.02 -12.61
C ILE A 230 24.86 53.63 -12.46
N LEU A 231 24.00 52.99 -11.68
CA LEU A 231 22.68 53.49 -11.31
C LEU A 231 22.75 54.08 -9.89
N THR A 232 22.70 55.42 -9.78
CA THR A 232 22.68 56.14 -8.51
C THR A 232 21.27 56.52 -8.13
N VAL A 233 20.81 56.15 -6.93
CA VAL A 233 19.50 56.56 -6.38
C VAL A 233 19.71 57.58 -5.26
N VAL A 234 18.96 58.69 -5.27
CA VAL A 234 19.11 59.80 -4.29
C VAL A 234 17.74 60.26 -3.79
N GLU A 235 17.55 60.35 -2.47
CA GLU A 235 16.35 60.93 -1.88
C GLU A 235 16.33 62.46 -2.06
N ILE A 236 15.23 63.02 -2.57
CA ILE A 236 15.14 64.44 -2.95
C ILE A 236 14.83 65.34 -1.74
N ASN A 237 14.22 64.79 -0.68
CA ASN A 237 13.69 65.56 0.44
C ASN A 237 14.68 65.76 1.62
N ASP A 238 15.82 65.07 1.65
CA ASP A 238 16.95 65.40 2.53
C ASP A 238 18.25 65.62 1.74
N PRO A 239 18.58 66.89 1.39
CA PRO A 239 19.81 67.23 0.69
C PRO A 239 21.12 66.98 1.47
N GLN A 240 21.08 66.52 2.72
CA GLN A 240 22.28 66.09 3.47
C GLN A 240 22.58 64.59 3.30
N ASN A 241 21.60 63.76 2.94
CA ASN A 241 21.78 62.33 2.66
C ASN A 241 22.28 62.05 1.23
N VAL A 242 23.21 62.89 0.74
CA VAL A 242 23.81 62.75 -0.59
C VAL A 242 25.17 62.06 -0.50
N LEU A 243 25.17 60.72 -0.50
CA LEU A 243 26.40 59.92 -0.59
C LEU A 243 27.01 60.00 -2.00
N THR A 244 27.76 61.07 -2.28
CA THR A 244 28.54 61.21 -3.53
C THR A 244 30.00 60.81 -3.30
N TRP A 245 30.44 59.69 -3.87
CA TRP A 245 31.85 59.29 -3.93
C TRP A 245 32.31 59.23 -5.39
N LYS A 246 33.58 59.57 -5.68
CA LYS A 246 33.97 60.12 -6.99
C LYS A 246 35.40 59.81 -7.43
N VAL A 247 35.55 59.28 -8.65
CA VAL A 247 36.68 59.45 -9.59
C VAL A 247 36.11 59.44 -11.03
N GLY A 248 36.57 60.25 -11.99
CA GLY A 248 37.36 61.47 -11.84
C GLY A 248 37.19 62.54 -12.95
N PRO A 249 37.33 62.23 -14.25
CA PRO A 249 37.39 63.18 -15.37
C PRO A 249 36.09 63.24 -16.22
N VAL A 250 36.07 64.19 -17.17
CA VAL A 250 35.01 64.50 -18.17
C VAL A 250 35.70 65.22 -19.36
N PRO A 251 35.12 65.40 -20.57
CA PRO A 251 34.26 66.58 -20.83
C PRO A 251 33.11 66.30 -21.88
N PRO A 252 32.72 67.15 -22.87
CA PRO A 252 31.42 67.84 -22.72
C PRO A 252 30.56 67.93 -24.04
N PRO A 253 29.55 68.82 -24.18
CA PRO A 253 28.15 68.55 -23.81
C PRO A 253 27.11 68.90 -24.91
N VAL A 254 25.81 68.63 -24.66
CA VAL A 254 24.69 69.39 -25.26
C VAL A 254 23.64 69.66 -24.17
N GLU A 255 23.09 70.87 -24.14
CA GLU A 255 22.15 71.37 -23.10
C GLU A 255 20.67 71.08 -23.46
N GLY A 256 19.77 70.99 -22.46
CA GLY A 256 18.32 70.99 -22.73
C GLY A 256 17.34 70.63 -21.61
N THR A 257 17.17 71.50 -20.61
CA THR A 257 15.96 71.64 -19.72
C THR A 257 15.50 70.47 -18.80
N PRO A 258 14.82 70.76 -17.66
CA PRO A 258 14.35 69.76 -16.70
C PRO A 258 12.88 69.34 -16.90
N ILE A 259 12.50 68.15 -16.42
CA ILE A 259 11.11 67.66 -16.36
C ILE A 259 10.86 66.99 -14.99
N GLU A 260 9.62 67.11 -14.50
CA GLU A 260 9.14 66.64 -13.20
C GLU A 260 8.64 65.18 -13.21
N GLY A 261 8.70 64.51 -12.06
CA GLY A 261 7.53 63.74 -11.58
C GLY A 261 7.17 62.40 -12.23
N SER A 262 8.13 61.51 -12.54
CA SER A 262 7.91 60.04 -12.54
C SER A 262 9.23 59.29 -12.65
N ALA A 263 9.28 58.03 -12.21
CA ALA A 263 10.47 57.17 -12.30
C ALA A 263 10.68 56.61 -13.74
N LEU A 264 10.75 57.50 -14.72
CA LEU A 264 11.21 57.19 -16.07
C LEU A 264 12.72 57.41 -16.15
N ILE A 265 13.48 56.31 -16.14
CA ILE A 265 14.85 56.35 -16.65
C ILE A 265 14.72 56.49 -18.17
N ASP A 266 14.90 57.72 -18.65
CA ASP A 266 14.75 58.07 -20.06
C ASP A 266 15.97 57.57 -20.85
N TYR A 267 15.87 56.38 -21.42
CA TYR A 267 16.90 55.78 -22.25
C TYR A 267 16.75 56.21 -23.71
N PRO A 268 17.84 56.52 -24.43
CA PRO A 268 17.84 56.43 -25.88
C PRO A 268 17.48 54.99 -26.27
N GLU A 269 16.39 54.82 -27.02
CA GLU A 269 15.88 53.49 -27.43
C GLU A 269 17.00 52.65 -28.05
N GLY A 270 17.32 51.52 -27.42
CA GLY A 270 18.30 50.54 -27.91
C GLY A 270 19.54 50.30 -27.03
N GLN A 271 19.93 51.20 -26.12
CA GLN A 271 21.14 50.98 -25.31
C GLN A 271 20.98 49.89 -24.23
N ALA A 272 19.82 49.78 -23.58
CA ALA A 272 19.60 48.84 -22.47
C ALA A 272 19.85 47.36 -22.85
N ALA A 273 19.61 46.99 -24.11
CA ALA A 273 19.82 45.65 -24.66
C ALA A 273 21.29 45.31 -24.97
N THR A 274 22.25 46.15 -24.58
CA THR A 274 23.69 45.93 -24.82
C THR A 274 24.53 45.94 -23.54
N ILE A 275 23.90 46.09 -22.37
CA ILE A 275 24.58 46.28 -21.08
C ILE A 275 24.83 44.92 -20.44
N THR A 276 26.08 44.49 -20.42
CA THR A 276 26.47 43.21 -19.78
C THR A 276 26.84 43.35 -18.30
N THR A 277 27.17 44.55 -17.82
CA THR A 277 27.47 44.78 -16.39
C THR A 277 26.75 46.01 -15.84
N LEU A 278 26.06 45.84 -14.71
CA LEU A 278 25.30 46.88 -14.01
C LEU A 278 25.73 46.94 -12.54
N THR A 279 26.03 48.15 -12.07
CA THR A 279 26.25 48.42 -10.64
C THR A 279 25.19 49.38 -10.12
N VAL A 280 24.42 48.95 -9.13
CA VAL A 280 23.44 49.77 -8.42
C VAL A 280 24.04 50.22 -7.09
N THR A 281 24.00 51.52 -6.84
CA THR A 281 24.54 52.14 -5.61
C THR A 281 23.46 52.95 -4.89
N GLY A 282 23.22 52.62 -3.62
CA GLY A 282 22.14 53.18 -2.81
C GLY A 282 20.94 52.23 -2.75
N ALA A 283 19.99 52.55 -1.86
CA ALA A 283 18.81 51.72 -1.64
C ALA A 283 17.84 51.72 -2.84
N ILE A 284 17.27 50.56 -3.16
CA ILE A 284 16.24 50.43 -4.19
C ILE A 284 14.87 50.74 -3.54
N PRO A 285 14.18 51.82 -3.94
CA PRO A 285 13.14 52.42 -3.10
C PRO A 285 11.76 51.77 -3.20
N SER A 286 11.53 50.88 -4.17
CA SER A 286 10.25 50.18 -4.33
C SER A 286 10.41 48.88 -5.14
N GLU A 287 9.38 48.03 -5.10
CA GLU A 287 9.35 46.78 -5.86
C GLU A 287 9.34 47.03 -7.39
N GLU A 288 8.72 48.12 -7.87
CA GLU A 288 8.77 48.51 -9.28
C GLU A 288 10.18 48.91 -9.71
N ALA A 289 10.98 49.51 -8.82
CA ALA A 289 12.37 49.84 -9.09
C ALA A 289 13.26 48.58 -9.15
N TRP A 290 12.94 47.56 -8.34
CA TRP A 290 13.52 46.22 -8.46
C TRP A 290 13.13 45.55 -9.80
N ARG A 291 11.83 45.50 -10.12
CA ARG A 291 11.32 44.94 -11.39
C ARG A 291 11.84 45.70 -12.63
N ALA A 292 12.22 46.97 -12.51
CA ALA A 292 12.83 47.74 -13.60
C ALA A 292 14.20 47.18 -14.05
N LEU A 293 14.88 46.38 -13.21
CA LEU A 293 16.10 45.67 -13.60
C LEU A 293 15.85 44.72 -14.78
N ASN A 294 14.66 44.09 -14.88
CA ASN A 294 14.30 43.17 -15.97
C ASN A 294 14.34 43.77 -17.39
N LYS A 295 14.54 45.09 -17.52
CA LYS A 295 14.76 45.77 -18.81
C LYS A 295 16.18 45.55 -19.38
N PHE A 296 17.14 45.08 -18.58
CA PHE A 296 18.52 44.82 -19.01
C PHE A 296 18.69 43.39 -19.53
N THR A 297 18.10 43.09 -20.69
CA THR A 297 18.00 41.71 -21.24
C THR A 297 19.33 41.06 -21.64
N ALA A 298 20.42 41.83 -21.70
CA ALA A 298 21.77 41.35 -21.99
C ALA A 298 22.70 41.31 -20.76
N LEU A 299 22.16 41.45 -19.55
CA LEU A 299 22.94 41.55 -18.32
C LEU A 299 23.58 40.21 -17.92
N GLU A 300 24.91 40.22 -17.79
CA GLU A 300 25.73 39.08 -17.35
C GLU A 300 26.17 39.24 -15.88
N HIS A 301 26.44 40.47 -15.44
CA HIS A 301 27.01 40.78 -14.12
C HIS A 301 26.23 41.88 -13.39
N LEU A 302 25.66 41.55 -12.23
CA LEU A 302 24.91 42.47 -11.38
C LEU A 302 25.63 42.72 -10.04
N VAL A 303 25.83 43.99 -9.69
CA VAL A 303 26.39 44.39 -8.39
C VAL A 303 25.41 45.32 -7.66
N LEU A 304 25.00 44.97 -6.44
CA LEU A 304 23.98 45.67 -5.65
C LEU A 304 24.56 46.14 -4.30
N TYR A 305 24.78 47.44 -4.15
CA TYR A 305 25.12 48.07 -2.86
C TYR A 305 23.87 48.64 -2.17
N ASP A 306 22.81 47.84 -2.11
CA ASP A 306 21.59 48.17 -1.39
C ASP A 306 21.74 47.79 0.09
N GLU A 307 21.68 48.78 0.98
CA GLU A 307 21.78 48.61 2.44
C GLU A 307 20.43 48.21 3.07
N ASN A 308 19.33 48.26 2.32
CA ASN A 308 17.97 48.04 2.77
C ASN A 308 17.30 46.82 2.09
N GLY A 309 17.62 45.61 2.59
CA GLY A 309 16.64 44.54 2.65
C GLY A 309 16.97 43.23 1.93
N ILE A 310 15.95 42.72 1.24
CA ILE A 310 15.79 41.35 0.72
C ILE A 310 15.44 41.49 -0.77
N MET A 311 15.98 40.65 -1.65
CA MET A 311 15.54 40.62 -3.06
C MET A 311 14.05 40.26 -3.11
N PRO A 312 13.17 41.02 -3.77
CA PRO A 312 11.75 40.70 -3.83
C PRO A 312 11.48 39.33 -4.47
N ASP A 313 10.34 38.74 -4.11
CA ASP A 313 9.87 37.49 -4.70
C ASP A 313 9.71 37.65 -6.23
N TYR A 314 9.97 36.57 -6.99
CA TYR A 314 9.86 36.51 -8.45
C TYR A 314 10.71 37.56 -9.23
N LEU A 315 11.70 38.19 -8.59
CA LEU A 315 12.49 39.28 -9.16
C LEU A 315 13.00 39.03 -10.58
N PHE A 316 13.63 37.87 -10.82
CA PHE A 316 14.19 37.49 -12.13
C PHE A 316 13.48 36.29 -12.78
N TYR A 317 12.23 36.02 -12.40
CA TYR A 317 11.44 34.89 -12.92
C TYR A 317 10.03 35.33 -13.34
N ASP A 318 9.65 35.01 -14.57
CA ASP A 318 8.30 35.24 -15.09
C ASP A 318 7.46 33.98 -14.85
N GLU A 319 6.55 34.06 -13.87
CA GLU A 319 5.64 32.97 -13.52
C GLU A 319 4.68 32.61 -14.67
N SER A 320 4.24 33.61 -15.44
CA SER A 320 3.32 33.39 -16.58
C SER A 320 4.01 32.67 -17.73
N ALA A 321 5.23 33.11 -18.07
CA ALA A 321 6.02 32.53 -19.15
C ALA A 321 6.86 31.29 -18.71
N LYS A 322 6.82 30.93 -17.42
CA LYS A 322 7.56 29.83 -16.79
C LYS A 322 9.07 29.83 -17.12
N GLN A 323 9.69 31.01 -17.16
CA GLN A 323 11.10 31.18 -17.56
C GLN A 323 11.79 32.35 -16.84
N PRO A 324 13.13 32.33 -16.68
CA PRO A 324 13.87 33.47 -16.16
C PRO A 324 13.74 34.72 -17.06
N THR A 325 13.56 35.89 -16.46
CA THR A 325 13.56 37.18 -17.17
C THR A 325 14.97 37.60 -17.60
N MET A 326 16.01 37.11 -16.90
CA MET A 326 17.43 37.34 -17.21
C MET A 326 18.20 36.02 -17.44
N PRO A 327 17.97 35.32 -18.56
CA PRO A 327 18.66 34.07 -18.86
C PRO A 327 20.18 34.23 -19.11
N GLN A 328 20.67 35.48 -19.25
CA GLN A 328 22.10 35.77 -19.42
C GLN A 328 22.84 36.07 -18.11
N LEU A 329 22.15 36.13 -16.96
CA LEU A 329 22.77 36.55 -15.69
C LEU A 329 23.71 35.46 -15.14
N ILE A 330 25.02 35.75 -15.12
CA ILE A 330 26.11 34.85 -14.72
C ILE A 330 26.55 35.10 -13.27
N SER A 331 26.57 36.36 -12.81
CA SER A 331 27.03 36.68 -11.45
C SER A 331 26.18 37.73 -10.75
N VAL A 332 25.92 37.54 -9.46
CA VAL A 332 25.32 38.56 -8.60
C VAL A 332 26.21 38.79 -7.37
N LYS A 333 26.56 40.05 -7.12
CA LYS A 333 27.35 40.49 -5.95
C LYS A 333 26.54 41.50 -5.16
N ALA A 334 26.10 41.12 -3.96
CA ALA A 334 25.29 41.97 -3.10
C ALA A 334 25.83 41.94 -1.66
N PRO A 335 26.86 42.76 -1.34
CA PRO A 335 27.58 42.69 -0.06
C PRO A 335 26.74 43.00 1.19
N TYR A 336 25.56 43.61 1.05
CA TYR A 336 24.74 44.10 2.17
C TYR A 336 23.32 43.52 2.23
N LEU A 337 22.86 42.82 1.19
CA LEU A 337 21.53 42.22 1.18
C LEU A 337 21.45 41.06 2.18
N THR A 338 20.39 41.04 2.97
CA THR A 338 20.20 40.06 4.06
C THR A 338 19.30 38.89 3.67
N GLY A 339 18.62 38.95 2.52
CA GLY A 339 17.81 37.83 2.03
C GLY A 339 17.65 37.77 0.53
N ILE A 340 17.32 36.57 0.04
CA ILE A 340 16.79 36.30 -1.30
C ILE A 340 15.32 35.87 -1.10
N GLY A 341 14.38 36.50 -1.80
CA GLY A 341 12.97 36.14 -1.74
C GLY A 341 12.62 34.83 -2.46
N SER A 342 11.33 34.52 -2.47
CA SER A 342 10.80 33.32 -3.11
C SER A 342 10.89 33.44 -4.63
N HIS A 343 11.39 32.41 -5.31
CA HIS A 343 11.65 32.39 -6.75
C HIS A 343 12.54 33.54 -7.32
N SER A 344 13.19 34.38 -6.50
CA SER A 344 13.86 35.60 -6.97
C SER A 344 14.95 35.37 -8.03
N LEU A 345 15.68 34.26 -7.91
CA LEU A 345 16.75 33.84 -8.84
C LEU A 345 16.43 32.45 -9.45
N PHE A 346 15.15 32.04 -9.48
CA PHE A 346 14.74 30.72 -9.95
C PHE A 346 15.17 30.44 -11.40
N ALA A 347 15.62 29.21 -11.65
CA ALA A 347 16.12 28.69 -12.93
C ALA A 347 17.19 29.58 -13.61
N SER A 348 17.86 30.45 -12.86
CA SER A 348 18.80 31.43 -13.42
C SER A 348 20.14 30.81 -13.82
N ASN A 349 20.81 31.43 -14.79
CA ASN A 349 22.08 30.95 -15.36
C ASN A 349 23.33 31.25 -14.49
N ILE A 350 23.12 31.48 -13.19
CA ILE A 350 24.12 32.04 -12.28
C ILE A 350 25.18 31.00 -11.98
N GLN A 351 26.44 31.43 -12.04
CA GLN A 351 27.64 30.67 -11.69
C GLN A 351 28.27 31.14 -10.37
N THR A 352 28.13 32.43 -10.03
CA THR A 352 28.76 33.03 -8.86
C THR A 352 27.82 33.97 -8.10
N LEU A 353 27.74 33.78 -6.78
CA LEU A 353 26.89 34.56 -5.89
C LEU A 353 27.68 35.03 -4.67
N GLU A 354 27.90 36.34 -4.56
CA GLU A 354 28.67 36.94 -3.46
C GLU A 354 27.75 37.74 -2.51
N MET A 355 27.28 37.09 -1.44
CA MET A 355 26.36 37.67 -0.45
C MET A 355 26.81 37.30 0.99
N PRO A 356 27.87 37.94 1.53
CA PRO A 356 28.54 37.53 2.77
C PRO A 356 27.72 37.74 4.06
N VAL A 357 26.66 38.57 4.02
CA VAL A 357 25.77 38.85 5.17
C VAL A 357 24.36 38.28 4.98
N LEU A 358 24.18 37.38 3.99
CA LEU A 358 22.90 36.73 3.70
C LEU A 358 22.43 35.90 4.89
N LYS A 359 21.19 36.12 5.34
CA LYS A 359 20.53 35.46 6.47
C LYS A 359 19.42 34.50 6.07
N SER A 360 18.69 34.79 4.98
CA SER A 360 17.56 33.98 4.52
C SER A 360 17.55 33.72 3.01
N ILE A 361 17.02 32.56 2.61
CA ILE A 361 16.65 32.26 1.22
C ILE A 361 15.22 31.70 1.22
N GLY A 362 14.33 32.40 0.53
CA GLY A 362 12.91 32.07 0.40
C GLY A 362 12.64 30.85 -0.47
N GLN A 363 11.37 30.46 -0.52
CA GLN A 363 10.91 29.26 -1.23
C GLN A 363 11.35 29.26 -2.70
N PHE A 364 12.01 28.20 -3.15
CA PHE A 364 12.61 28.09 -4.49
C PHE A 364 13.59 29.24 -4.87
N GLY A 365 14.10 30.04 -3.92
CA GLY A 365 14.81 31.30 -4.19
C GLY A 365 16.03 31.18 -5.12
N LEU A 366 16.78 30.08 -5.05
CA LEU A 366 17.89 29.72 -5.94
C LEU A 366 17.65 28.41 -6.71
N ALA A 367 16.44 27.85 -6.68
CA ALA A 367 16.19 26.54 -7.27
C ALA A 367 16.38 26.56 -8.80
N GLY A 368 16.86 25.45 -9.37
CA GLY A 368 17.16 25.34 -10.79
C GLY A 368 18.39 26.14 -11.27
N CYS A 369 19.19 26.72 -10.37
CA CYS A 369 20.46 27.38 -10.72
C CYS A 369 21.54 26.35 -11.08
N MET A 370 21.39 25.72 -12.24
CA MET A 370 22.16 24.54 -12.68
C MET A 370 23.69 24.74 -12.78
N ASN A 371 24.15 26.00 -12.85
CA ASN A 371 25.57 26.35 -13.05
C ASN A 371 26.28 26.85 -11.77
N LEU A 372 25.62 26.89 -10.61
CA LEU A 372 26.27 27.15 -9.33
C LEU A 372 27.13 25.94 -8.93
N GLU A 373 28.45 26.11 -8.84
CA GLU A 373 29.35 25.02 -8.43
C GLU A 373 29.60 24.97 -6.91
N THR A 374 29.73 26.13 -6.25
CA THR A 374 30.02 26.21 -4.81
C THR A 374 29.26 27.35 -4.15
N LEU A 375 28.73 27.14 -2.95
CA LEU A 375 28.07 28.18 -2.15
C LEU A 375 28.66 28.27 -0.74
N SER A 376 28.95 29.49 -0.29
CA SER A 376 29.46 29.79 1.06
C SER A 376 28.73 31.01 1.62
N PHE A 377 27.85 30.76 2.60
CA PHE A 377 27.05 31.79 3.26
C PHE A 377 27.24 31.66 4.79
N PRO A 378 28.29 32.29 5.36
CA PRO A 378 28.68 32.10 6.76
C PRO A 378 27.64 32.63 7.77
N GLU A 379 26.79 33.56 7.33
CA GLU A 379 25.75 34.22 8.14
C GLU A 379 24.34 33.66 7.90
N LEU A 380 24.17 32.62 7.08
CA LEU A 380 22.87 32.09 6.70
C LEU A 380 22.19 31.35 7.86
N GLU A 381 21.00 31.81 8.24
CA GLU A 381 20.22 31.31 9.38
C GLU A 381 19.02 30.46 8.90
N THR A 382 18.33 30.87 7.82
CA THR A 382 17.11 30.20 7.33
C THR A 382 17.16 29.81 5.84
N LEU A 383 16.63 28.62 5.55
CA LEU A 383 16.37 28.09 4.21
C LEU A 383 14.91 27.64 4.17
N GLU A 384 14.13 28.15 3.22
CA GLU A 384 12.74 27.71 3.01
C GLU A 384 12.65 26.50 2.06
N ASN A 385 11.42 26.02 1.83
CA ASN A 385 11.17 24.81 1.04
C ASN A 385 11.80 24.94 -0.36
N TYR A 386 12.53 23.90 -0.77
CA TYR A 386 13.18 23.78 -2.08
C TYR A 386 14.15 24.92 -2.43
N ALA A 387 14.62 25.73 -1.46
CA ALA A 387 15.41 26.94 -1.71
C ALA A 387 16.63 26.75 -2.64
N LEU A 388 17.27 25.58 -2.64
CA LEU A 388 18.43 25.22 -3.46
C LEU A 388 18.18 23.94 -4.31
N SER A 389 16.91 23.57 -4.53
CA SER A 389 16.54 22.39 -5.32
C SER A 389 17.05 22.50 -6.77
N GLU A 390 17.33 21.37 -7.43
CA GLU A 390 17.79 21.28 -8.82
C GLU A 390 19.06 22.10 -9.16
N CYS A 391 19.86 22.47 -8.16
CA CYS A 391 21.21 23.02 -8.34
C CYS A 391 22.20 21.91 -8.76
N ILE A 392 21.98 21.30 -9.93
CA ILE A 392 22.74 20.13 -10.42
C ILE A 392 24.25 20.35 -10.56
N GLY A 393 24.69 21.61 -10.61
CA GLY A 393 26.09 22.01 -10.66
C GLY A 393 26.82 21.91 -9.31
N LEU A 394 26.07 21.97 -8.20
CA LEU A 394 26.58 22.24 -6.87
C LEU A 394 27.39 21.07 -6.33
N THR A 395 28.66 21.30 -5.98
CA THR A 395 29.59 20.27 -5.49
C THR A 395 29.78 20.29 -3.98
N SER A 396 29.63 21.46 -3.35
CA SER A 396 29.84 21.67 -1.91
C SER A 396 29.10 22.90 -1.39
N VAL A 397 28.68 22.84 -0.13
CA VAL A 397 28.01 23.94 0.58
C VAL A 397 28.67 24.23 1.93
N ASP A 398 28.83 25.51 2.27
CA ASP A 398 29.32 25.98 3.57
C ASP A 398 28.33 27.00 4.16
N MET A 399 27.50 26.54 5.09
CA MET A 399 26.38 27.30 5.67
C MET A 399 26.25 27.01 7.17
N PRO A 400 27.26 27.36 7.99
CA PRO A 400 27.46 26.79 9.32
C PRO A 400 26.43 27.22 10.37
N LYS A 401 25.62 28.26 10.13
CA LYS A 401 24.59 28.74 11.08
C LYS A 401 23.19 28.19 10.84
N VAL A 402 22.95 27.51 9.72
CA VAL A 402 21.62 26.97 9.37
C VAL A 402 21.18 25.95 10.43
N GLY A 403 20.05 26.24 11.09
CA GLY A 403 19.49 25.39 12.15
C GLY A 403 18.42 24.41 11.67
N MET A 404 17.64 24.78 10.65
CA MET A 404 16.56 23.98 10.10
C MET A 404 16.73 23.85 8.58
N LEU A 405 16.63 22.63 8.07
CA LEU A 405 16.60 22.33 6.64
C LEU A 405 15.15 22.05 6.25
N ALA A 406 14.55 22.94 5.46
CA ALA A 406 13.16 22.83 5.03
C ALA A 406 12.96 21.72 3.98
N GLN A 407 11.72 21.46 3.58
CA GLN A 407 11.41 20.37 2.64
C GLN A 407 12.18 20.54 1.32
N GLY A 408 12.85 19.48 0.86
CA GLY A 408 13.50 19.45 -0.46
C GLY A 408 14.63 20.47 -0.68
N THR A 409 15.20 21.07 0.37
CA THR A 409 16.14 22.21 0.23
C THR A 409 17.29 21.95 -0.76
N PHE A 410 17.88 20.75 -0.80
CA PHE A 410 18.93 20.35 -1.75
C PHE A 410 18.49 19.20 -2.69
N ASP A 411 17.18 19.03 -2.92
CA ASP A 411 16.67 18.01 -3.84
C ASP A 411 17.35 18.12 -5.22
N MET A 412 17.69 16.98 -5.82
CA MET A 412 18.36 16.87 -7.12
C MET A 412 19.69 17.64 -7.25
N CYS A 413 20.41 17.93 -6.16
CA CYS A 413 21.79 18.44 -6.19
C CYS A 413 22.80 17.34 -6.59
N LYS A 414 22.71 16.86 -7.83
CA LYS A 414 23.34 15.62 -8.33
C LYS A 414 24.87 15.56 -8.28
N LYS A 415 25.57 16.69 -8.15
CA LYS A 415 27.04 16.76 -8.04
C LYS A 415 27.53 16.97 -6.61
N LEU A 416 26.64 17.13 -5.63
CA LEU A 416 26.99 17.45 -4.25
C LEU A 416 27.72 16.26 -3.64
N VAL A 417 29.01 16.41 -3.28
CA VAL A 417 29.87 15.29 -2.86
C VAL A 417 29.93 15.14 -1.35
N GLU A 418 30.01 16.26 -0.63
CA GLU A 418 30.09 16.32 0.82
C GLU A 418 29.24 17.48 1.37
N VAL A 419 28.58 17.24 2.51
CA VAL A 419 27.79 18.24 3.24
C VAL A 419 28.15 18.22 4.72
N ASN A 420 28.45 19.39 5.29
CA ASN A 420 28.73 19.55 6.71
C ASN A 420 27.98 20.76 7.26
N LEU A 421 26.89 20.53 8.01
CA LEU A 421 26.05 21.58 8.58
C LEU A 421 25.98 21.38 10.11
N PRO A 422 26.96 21.89 10.88
CA PRO A 422 27.18 21.52 12.28
C PRO A 422 26.12 22.03 13.27
N ASN A 423 25.20 22.87 12.82
CA ASN A 423 24.11 23.43 13.63
C ASN A 423 22.71 22.96 13.21
N ALA A 424 22.57 22.17 12.15
CA ALA A 424 21.28 21.65 11.72
C ALA A 424 20.70 20.69 12.79
N THR A 425 19.53 21.02 13.34
CA THR A 425 18.81 20.23 14.35
C THR A 425 17.62 19.47 13.76
N GLU A 426 17.02 19.98 12.70
CA GLU A 426 15.85 19.38 12.03
C GLU A 426 16.02 19.42 10.51
N ALA A 427 15.59 18.34 9.85
CA ALA A 427 15.55 18.21 8.40
C ALA A 427 14.16 17.76 7.96
N GLY A 428 13.53 18.51 7.05
CA GLY A 428 12.25 18.17 6.44
C GLY A 428 12.33 16.97 5.49
N SER A 429 11.22 16.70 4.81
CA SER A 429 11.18 15.61 3.83
C SER A 429 12.03 15.93 2.59
N GLY A 430 12.73 14.93 2.05
CA GLY A 430 13.44 14.99 0.78
C GLY A 430 14.62 15.96 0.70
N VAL A 431 15.17 16.43 1.83
CA VAL A 431 16.23 17.47 1.87
C VAL A 431 17.40 17.18 0.92
N PHE A 432 17.85 15.93 0.82
CA PHE A 432 18.92 15.50 -0.09
C PHE A 432 18.44 14.44 -1.10
N PHE A 433 17.15 14.47 -1.47
CA PHE A 433 16.58 13.52 -2.43
C PHE A 433 17.35 13.55 -3.76
N ARG A 434 17.73 12.39 -4.31
CA ARG A 434 18.50 12.26 -5.56
C ARG A 434 19.78 13.12 -5.62
N CYS A 435 20.46 13.31 -4.49
CA CYS A 435 21.85 13.77 -4.46
C CYS A 435 22.78 12.61 -4.85
N ASP A 436 22.73 12.20 -6.12
CA ASP A 436 23.31 10.95 -6.64
C ASP A 436 24.82 10.79 -6.29
N ALA A 437 25.59 11.88 -6.27
CA ALA A 437 27.04 11.89 -6.00
C ALA A 437 27.45 12.07 -4.52
N LEU A 438 26.50 12.21 -3.58
CA LEU A 438 26.79 12.47 -2.17
C LEU A 438 27.48 11.26 -1.54
N GLU A 439 28.76 11.38 -1.18
CA GLU A 439 29.54 10.29 -0.58
C GLU A 439 29.46 10.29 0.95
N SER A 440 29.41 11.48 1.55
CA SER A 440 29.44 11.67 3.01
C SER A 440 28.66 12.90 3.49
N ILE A 441 28.01 12.79 4.64
CA ILE A 441 27.27 13.89 5.27
C ILE A 441 27.47 13.95 6.79
N SER A 442 27.66 15.17 7.33
CA SER A 442 27.90 15.45 8.75
C SER A 442 26.88 16.44 9.29
N LEU A 443 25.97 15.94 10.15
CA LEU A 443 24.92 16.72 10.82
C LEU A 443 24.89 16.37 12.32
N PRO A 444 25.93 16.76 13.09
CA PRO A 444 26.17 16.28 14.46
C PRO A 444 25.12 16.69 15.51
N LYS A 445 24.13 17.51 15.15
CA LYS A 445 23.03 17.93 16.03
C LYS A 445 21.64 17.55 15.52
N LEU A 446 21.55 16.83 14.40
CA LEU A 446 20.28 16.48 13.80
C LEU A 446 19.53 15.51 14.71
N VAL A 447 18.38 15.92 15.23
CA VAL A 447 17.51 15.10 16.09
C VAL A 447 16.41 14.41 15.28
N ARG A 448 15.91 15.08 14.23
CA ARG A 448 14.80 14.63 13.39
C ARG A 448 15.09 14.78 11.90
N ALA A 449 14.72 13.77 11.13
CA ALA A 449 14.72 13.79 9.66
C ALA A 449 13.36 13.34 9.10
N GLY A 450 12.81 14.07 8.13
CA GLY A 450 11.57 13.73 7.43
C GLY A 450 11.71 12.58 6.43
N ASP A 451 10.62 12.28 5.71
CA ASP A 451 10.58 11.20 4.72
C ASP A 451 11.55 11.47 3.55
N ASN A 452 12.14 10.43 2.97
CA ASN A 452 13.06 10.50 1.83
C ASN A 452 14.35 11.34 2.06
N PHE A 453 14.73 11.61 3.32
CA PHE A 453 15.82 12.49 3.72
C PHE A 453 17.11 12.41 2.87
N LEU A 454 17.69 11.22 2.71
CA LEU A 454 18.85 10.89 1.87
C LEU A 454 18.49 9.83 0.80
N SER A 455 17.22 9.75 0.42
CA SER A 455 16.74 8.76 -0.55
C SER A 455 17.34 9.02 -1.94
N HIS A 456 17.77 7.94 -2.60
CA HIS A 456 18.54 7.94 -3.84
C HIS A 456 19.93 8.62 -3.77
N CYS A 457 20.55 8.77 -2.60
CA CYS A 457 21.97 9.14 -2.50
C CYS A 457 22.86 7.93 -2.88
N ALA A 458 22.92 7.60 -4.17
CA ALA A 458 23.47 6.33 -4.66
C ALA A 458 24.96 6.09 -4.28
N MET A 459 25.75 7.16 -4.15
CA MET A 459 27.17 7.11 -3.75
C MET A 459 27.41 7.19 -2.23
N LEU A 460 26.37 7.29 -1.39
CA LEU A 460 26.51 7.47 0.06
C LEU A 460 27.21 6.27 0.70
N LYS A 461 28.31 6.53 1.38
CA LYS A 461 29.13 5.53 2.08
C LYS A 461 29.07 5.68 3.59
N ASN A 462 28.93 6.91 4.09
CA ASN A 462 28.91 7.22 5.52
C ASN A 462 28.08 8.48 5.83
N ALA A 463 27.56 8.55 7.05
CA ALA A 463 26.93 9.74 7.60
C ALA A 463 27.33 9.88 9.08
N GLN A 464 27.27 11.09 9.63
CA GLN A 464 27.53 11.35 11.05
C GLN A 464 26.29 11.98 11.69
N LEU A 465 25.46 11.13 12.30
CA LEU A 465 24.12 11.45 12.80
C LEU A 465 23.92 11.06 14.29
N PRO A 466 24.86 11.43 15.20
CA PRO A 466 24.94 10.93 16.58
C PRO A 466 23.68 11.19 17.42
N GLU A 467 23.03 12.32 17.17
CA GLU A 467 21.88 12.80 17.95
C GLU A 467 20.52 12.39 17.33
N LEU A 468 20.50 11.64 16.22
CA LEU A 468 19.28 11.32 15.47
C LEU A 468 18.41 10.33 16.24
N GLU A 469 17.22 10.78 16.62
CA GLU A 469 16.23 10.03 17.41
C GLU A 469 15.06 9.55 16.53
N GLU A 470 14.63 10.36 15.56
CA GLU A 470 13.50 10.09 14.66
C GLU A 470 13.90 10.29 13.19
N CYS A 471 13.51 9.36 12.31
CA CYS A 471 13.88 9.38 10.90
C CYS A 471 12.74 8.83 10.03
N GLY A 472 12.28 9.62 9.05
CA GLY A 472 11.11 9.33 8.22
C GLY A 472 11.25 8.13 7.30
N LYS A 473 10.18 7.78 6.60
CA LYS A 473 10.10 6.67 5.64
C LYS A 473 11.10 6.85 4.51
N ALA A 474 11.59 5.74 3.96
CA ALA A 474 12.52 5.70 2.83
C ALA A 474 13.81 6.53 2.99
N SER A 475 14.18 6.97 4.21
CA SER A 475 15.23 7.99 4.41
C SER A 475 16.62 7.65 3.87
N PHE A 476 16.96 6.38 3.71
CA PHE A 476 18.20 5.91 3.07
C PHE A 476 17.91 4.94 1.91
N ALA A 477 16.70 4.96 1.35
CA ALA A 477 16.32 4.10 0.25
C ALA A 477 17.23 4.33 -0.96
N VAL A 478 17.61 3.27 -1.66
CA VAL A 478 18.45 3.27 -2.85
C VAL A 478 19.84 3.90 -2.62
N CYS A 479 20.34 3.90 -1.37
CA CYS A 479 21.74 4.20 -1.05
C CYS A 479 22.65 3.02 -1.45
N THR A 480 22.79 2.78 -2.75
CA THR A 480 23.42 1.57 -3.31
C THR A 480 24.91 1.39 -2.98
N SER A 481 25.58 2.39 -2.40
CA SER A 481 26.97 2.32 -1.95
C SER A 481 27.16 2.13 -0.45
N LEU A 482 26.08 2.06 0.34
CA LEU A 482 26.14 1.85 1.79
C LEU A 482 26.47 0.38 2.09
N GLU A 483 27.54 0.12 2.85
CA GLU A 483 28.04 -1.24 3.13
C GLU A 483 27.66 -1.79 4.52
N SER A 484 27.43 -0.91 5.51
CA SER A 484 27.05 -1.23 6.89
C SER A 484 26.26 -0.09 7.54
N LEU A 485 25.34 -0.41 8.46
CA LEU A 485 24.57 0.59 9.21
C LEU A 485 25.43 1.41 10.19
N ASP A 486 26.52 0.83 10.70
CA ASP A 486 27.43 1.52 11.63
C ASP A 486 28.08 2.75 10.97
N ALA A 487 28.20 2.76 9.63
CA ALA A 487 28.73 3.88 8.87
C ALA A 487 27.85 5.14 8.90
N LEU A 488 26.60 5.06 9.36
CA LEU A 488 25.68 6.18 9.51
C LEU A 488 25.72 6.82 10.91
N HIS A 489 26.32 6.13 11.89
CA HIS A 489 26.49 6.58 13.27
C HIS A 489 25.21 7.14 13.93
N MET A 490 24.18 6.31 14.06
CA MET A 490 22.84 6.68 14.59
C MET A 490 22.50 6.03 15.96
N PRO A 491 23.34 6.15 17.00
CA PRO A 491 23.25 5.36 18.23
C PRO A 491 21.94 5.53 19.01
N LYS A 492 21.23 6.66 18.83
CA LYS A 492 19.96 6.94 19.52
C LYS A 492 18.72 6.41 18.80
N LEU A 493 18.82 6.02 17.52
CA LEU A 493 17.68 5.61 16.71
C LEU A 493 17.00 4.37 17.32
N GLN A 494 15.67 4.43 17.47
CA GLN A 494 14.86 3.39 18.11
C GLN A 494 13.99 2.57 17.14
N ALA A 495 13.78 3.06 15.92
CA ALA A 495 12.94 2.41 14.91
C ALA A 495 13.58 2.51 13.53
N ILE A 496 13.51 1.43 12.77
CA ILE A 496 13.75 1.43 11.33
C ILE A 496 12.39 1.56 10.67
N THR A 497 12.13 2.64 9.95
CA THR A 497 10.80 2.93 9.39
C THR A 497 10.55 2.20 8.07
N GLU A 498 9.34 2.38 7.52
CA GLU A 498 8.95 1.83 6.23
C GLU A 498 9.91 2.27 5.11
N ASP A 499 10.32 1.33 4.26
CA ASP A 499 11.28 1.49 3.15
C ASP A 499 12.67 2.06 3.52
N MET A 500 13.02 2.25 4.81
CA MET A 500 14.17 3.06 5.24
C MET A 500 15.50 2.73 4.53
N PHE A 501 15.80 1.45 4.29
CA PHE A 501 16.98 0.96 3.55
C PHE A 501 16.58 0.11 2.32
N TYR A 502 15.40 0.35 1.74
CA TYR A 502 14.95 -0.33 0.51
C TYR A 502 16.02 -0.25 -0.58
N ARG A 503 16.44 -1.38 -1.16
CA ARG A 503 17.49 -1.46 -2.20
C ARG A 503 18.83 -0.80 -1.83
N CYS A 504 19.30 -0.94 -0.59
CA CYS A 504 20.71 -0.74 -0.27
C CYS A 504 21.55 -1.92 -0.81
N GLU A 505 21.78 -1.96 -2.12
CA GLU A 505 22.27 -3.14 -2.86
C GLU A 505 23.66 -3.66 -2.43
N LYS A 506 24.48 -2.86 -1.73
CA LYS A 506 25.78 -3.26 -1.15
C LYS A 506 25.78 -3.49 0.36
N LEU A 507 24.66 -3.28 1.05
CA LEU A 507 24.60 -3.44 2.51
C LEU A 507 24.86 -4.90 2.87
N THR A 508 25.98 -5.20 3.52
CA THR A 508 26.39 -6.60 3.83
C THR A 508 25.97 -7.04 5.23
N GLU A 509 25.81 -6.10 6.15
CA GLU A 509 25.48 -6.35 7.55
C GLU A 509 24.48 -5.31 8.07
N ALA A 510 23.58 -5.74 8.95
CA ALA A 510 22.61 -4.87 9.61
C ALA A 510 22.45 -5.25 11.09
N SER A 511 23.03 -4.45 11.98
CA SER A 511 22.90 -4.64 13.43
C SER A 511 22.78 -3.31 14.17
N HIS A 512 21.93 -3.27 15.18
CA HIS A 512 21.84 -2.12 16.10
C HIS A 512 21.24 -2.56 17.44
N SER A 513 21.78 -2.08 18.56
CA SER A 513 21.35 -2.53 19.90
C SER A 513 19.99 -1.97 20.34
N ASN A 514 19.66 -0.77 19.85
CA ASN A 514 18.58 0.07 20.39
C ASN A 514 17.29 0.04 19.56
N ILE A 515 17.30 -0.63 18.39
CA ILE A 515 16.11 -0.75 17.53
C ILE A 515 15.08 -1.68 18.17
N GLN A 516 13.85 -1.19 18.29
CA GLN A 516 12.70 -1.87 18.88
C GLN A 516 11.69 -2.35 17.84
N SER A 517 11.68 -1.72 16.65
CA SER A 517 10.77 -2.05 15.54
C SER A 517 11.46 -1.92 14.18
N ILE A 518 11.03 -2.76 13.24
CA ILE A 518 11.44 -2.71 11.83
C ILE A 518 10.17 -2.59 10.99
N GLY A 519 10.10 -1.55 10.16
CA GLY A 519 8.95 -1.21 9.33
C GLY A 519 8.78 -2.09 8.10
N ASN A 520 7.72 -1.82 7.34
CA ASN A 520 7.43 -2.55 6.10
C ASN A 520 8.53 -2.30 5.06
N ARG A 521 8.93 -3.33 4.31
CA ARG A 521 9.94 -3.28 3.22
C ARG A 521 11.29 -2.65 3.62
N ALA A 522 11.57 -2.50 4.92
CA ALA A 522 12.69 -1.72 5.46
C ALA A 522 14.07 -2.05 4.85
N PHE A 523 14.31 -3.31 4.48
CA PHE A 523 15.51 -3.81 3.81
C PHE A 523 15.16 -4.65 2.57
N GLN A 524 13.96 -4.51 2.00
CA GLN A 524 13.56 -5.26 0.82
C GLN A 524 14.57 -5.02 -0.33
N GLU A 525 14.93 -6.09 -1.03
CA GLU A 525 15.90 -6.09 -2.14
C GLU A 525 17.33 -5.62 -1.73
N CYS A 526 17.72 -5.74 -0.46
CA CYS A 526 19.13 -5.64 -0.04
C CYS A 526 19.91 -6.91 -0.43
N PHE A 527 20.19 -7.07 -1.73
CA PHE A 527 20.72 -8.33 -2.29
C PHE A 527 22.07 -8.79 -1.73
N ALA A 528 22.89 -7.89 -1.18
CA ALA A 528 24.18 -8.22 -0.58
C ALA A 528 24.13 -8.54 0.92
N LEU A 529 22.99 -8.37 1.60
CA LEU A 529 22.86 -8.51 3.06
C LEU A 529 23.06 -9.96 3.48
N GLN A 530 24.09 -10.25 4.28
CA GLN A 530 24.49 -11.61 4.68
C GLN A 530 24.10 -11.95 6.11
N HIS A 531 24.16 -10.96 7.02
CA HIS A 531 23.93 -11.15 8.44
C HIS A 531 23.10 -10.00 9.03
N LEU A 532 22.13 -10.33 9.88
CA LEU A 532 21.37 -9.32 10.62
C LEU A 532 21.09 -9.72 12.08
N SER A 533 21.19 -8.74 12.99
CA SER A 533 21.15 -8.96 14.44
C SER A 533 20.52 -7.76 15.16
N PHE A 534 19.27 -7.92 15.60
CA PHE A 534 18.52 -6.90 16.34
C PHE A 534 17.92 -7.48 17.62
N ALA A 535 18.70 -7.49 18.70
CA ALA A 535 18.37 -8.14 19.98
C ALA A 535 17.20 -7.50 20.76
N SER A 536 16.75 -6.30 20.35
CA SER A 536 15.70 -5.52 21.01
C SER A 536 14.40 -5.42 20.21
N VAL A 537 14.36 -5.95 18.98
CA VAL A 537 13.19 -5.86 18.10
C VAL A 537 12.04 -6.72 18.63
N LEU A 538 10.84 -6.12 18.70
CA LEU A 538 9.60 -6.74 19.11
C LEU A 538 8.71 -7.14 17.93
N ASN A 539 8.76 -6.37 16.83
CA ASN A 539 7.94 -6.59 15.64
C ASN A 539 8.74 -6.39 14.36
N VAL A 540 8.52 -7.28 13.39
CA VAL A 540 9.11 -7.24 12.05
C VAL A 540 8.03 -6.94 11.03
N GLY A 541 8.17 -5.86 10.28
CA GLY A 541 7.18 -5.38 9.30
C GLY A 541 6.99 -6.30 8.09
N VAL A 542 5.93 -6.01 7.33
CA VAL A 542 5.56 -6.73 6.10
C VAL A 542 6.69 -6.57 5.08
N GLN A 543 7.12 -7.67 4.45
CA GLN A 543 8.20 -7.70 3.44
C GLN A 543 9.55 -7.12 3.91
N ALA A 544 9.79 -6.98 5.22
CA ALA A 544 10.94 -6.25 5.78
C ALA A 544 12.31 -6.64 5.20
N PHE A 545 12.52 -7.92 4.89
CA PHE A 545 13.74 -8.48 4.28
C PHE A 545 13.43 -9.29 3.01
N GLU A 546 12.33 -8.98 2.30
CA GLU A 546 11.97 -9.70 1.07
C GLU A 546 13.11 -9.63 0.03
N SER A 547 13.45 -10.78 -0.54
CA SER A 547 14.49 -10.94 -1.56
C SER A 547 15.89 -10.50 -1.13
N CYS A 548 16.22 -10.54 0.18
CA CYS A 548 17.60 -10.51 0.67
C CYS A 548 18.32 -11.84 0.32
N THR A 549 18.63 -12.05 -0.97
CA THR A 549 19.02 -13.37 -1.50
C THR A 549 20.39 -13.88 -1.04
N ALA A 550 21.26 -13.01 -0.50
CA ALA A 550 22.53 -13.38 0.13
C ALA A 550 22.43 -13.64 1.65
N LEU A 551 21.24 -13.48 2.27
CA LEU A 551 21.08 -13.55 3.72
C LEU A 551 21.29 -14.98 4.23
N GLN A 552 22.34 -15.17 5.04
CA GLN A 552 22.72 -16.48 5.58
C GLN A 552 22.14 -16.72 6.97
N SER A 553 22.04 -15.66 7.79
CA SER A 553 21.63 -15.74 9.19
C SER A 553 20.91 -14.48 9.69
N ALA A 554 19.86 -14.68 10.48
CA ALA A 554 19.08 -13.60 11.11
C ALA A 554 18.88 -13.85 12.61
N SER A 555 18.87 -12.80 13.44
CA SER A 555 18.64 -12.91 14.89
C SER A 555 17.80 -11.75 15.44
N MET A 556 16.57 -12.07 15.83
CA MET A 556 15.66 -11.18 16.56
C MET A 556 14.95 -11.96 17.69
N PRO A 557 15.68 -12.38 18.74
CA PRO A 557 15.19 -13.31 19.77
C PRO A 557 13.96 -12.83 20.54
N LYS A 558 13.67 -11.53 20.55
CA LYS A 558 12.52 -10.90 21.22
C LYS A 558 11.33 -10.61 20.30
N ALA A 559 11.44 -10.87 19.00
CA ALA A 559 10.35 -10.59 18.08
C ALA A 559 9.14 -11.47 18.43
N GLU A 560 8.00 -10.86 18.76
CA GLU A 560 6.76 -11.57 19.05
C GLU A 560 5.99 -11.91 17.77
N THR A 561 6.10 -11.05 16.75
CA THR A 561 5.42 -11.17 15.46
C THR A 561 6.40 -11.04 14.30
N ILE A 562 6.38 -12.03 13.41
CA ILE A 562 7.03 -12.01 12.10
C ILE A 562 5.93 -11.82 11.04
N SER A 563 5.85 -10.63 10.44
CA SER A 563 4.74 -10.26 9.54
C SER A 563 4.79 -10.93 8.16
N GLU A 564 3.77 -10.66 7.35
CA GLU A 564 3.63 -11.24 6.01
C GLU A 564 4.90 -11.01 5.16
N LYS A 565 5.38 -12.07 4.49
CA LYS A 565 6.57 -12.05 3.61
C LYS A 565 7.86 -11.51 4.25
N ALA A 566 7.97 -11.41 5.57
CA ALA A 566 9.08 -10.74 6.25
C ALA A 566 10.49 -11.16 5.78
N PHE A 567 10.69 -12.44 5.43
CA PHE A 567 11.92 -13.00 4.86
C PHE A 567 11.69 -13.68 3.50
N TYR A 568 10.59 -13.39 2.80
CA TYR A 568 10.23 -14.08 1.56
C TYR A 568 11.37 -14.09 0.53
N LYS A 569 11.73 -15.29 0.03
CA LYS A 569 12.87 -15.52 -0.88
C LYS A 569 14.24 -15.13 -0.31
N CYS A 570 14.48 -15.30 0.98
CA CYS A 570 15.84 -15.31 1.54
C CYS A 570 16.51 -16.65 1.19
N THR A 571 16.84 -16.83 -0.09
CA THR A 571 17.10 -18.15 -0.70
C THR A 571 18.27 -18.95 -0.12
N VAL A 572 19.18 -18.31 0.62
CA VAL A 572 20.33 -18.95 1.28
C VAL A 572 20.27 -18.91 2.81
N LEU A 573 19.14 -18.50 3.38
CA LEU A 573 18.95 -18.34 4.82
C LEU A 573 18.96 -19.69 5.51
N THR A 574 19.97 -19.92 6.35
CA THR A 574 20.18 -21.22 7.01
C THR A 574 19.60 -21.29 8.42
N THR A 575 19.65 -20.16 9.15
CA THR A 575 19.28 -20.05 10.57
C THR A 575 18.61 -18.71 10.87
N VAL A 576 17.54 -18.76 11.67
CA VAL A 576 16.86 -17.57 12.21
C VAL A 576 16.61 -17.77 13.70
N ASP A 577 16.98 -16.80 14.54
CA ASP A 577 16.52 -16.78 15.94
C ASP A 577 15.27 -15.91 16.08
N ILE A 578 14.12 -16.58 16.25
CA ILE A 578 12.82 -16.00 16.58
C ILE A 578 12.24 -16.63 17.86
N SER A 579 13.10 -16.95 18.84
CA SER A 579 12.73 -17.78 20.00
C SER A 579 11.52 -17.29 20.83
N SER A 580 11.14 -16.01 20.74
CA SER A 580 9.94 -15.45 21.40
C SER A 580 8.71 -15.30 20.49
N ALA A 581 8.79 -15.67 19.20
CA ALA A 581 7.71 -15.45 18.26
C ALA A 581 6.47 -16.28 18.60
N LYS A 582 5.36 -15.58 18.84
CA LYS A 582 4.02 -16.15 19.03
C LYS A 582 3.33 -16.32 17.67
N GLN A 583 3.64 -15.42 16.73
CA GLN A 583 2.95 -15.27 15.45
C GLN A 583 3.96 -15.21 14.30
N VAL A 584 3.81 -16.11 13.33
CA VAL A 584 4.55 -16.06 12.05
C VAL A 584 3.53 -16.07 10.92
N MET A 585 3.42 -14.96 10.19
CA MET A 585 2.33 -14.69 9.26
C MET A 585 2.57 -15.25 7.86
N ASP A 586 1.63 -14.98 6.96
CA ASP A 586 1.59 -15.52 5.61
C ASP A 586 2.91 -15.31 4.84
N PHE A 587 3.38 -16.36 4.16
CA PHE A 587 4.61 -16.36 3.35
C PHE A 587 5.91 -15.92 4.07
N ALA A 588 5.93 -15.79 5.40
CA ALA A 588 7.03 -15.16 6.15
C ALA A 588 8.44 -15.67 5.78
N PHE A 589 8.62 -16.98 5.63
CA PHE A 589 9.86 -17.68 5.22
C PHE A 589 9.62 -18.55 3.96
N CYS A 590 8.71 -18.12 3.08
CA CYS A 590 8.37 -18.87 1.88
C CYS A 590 9.48 -18.74 0.82
N LEU A 591 9.89 -19.88 0.25
CA LEU A 591 11.02 -20.02 -0.67
C LEU A 591 12.41 -19.83 -0.05
N ASP A 592 12.54 -19.97 1.28
CA ASP A 592 13.82 -19.96 2.00
C ASP A 592 14.46 -21.35 1.94
N TYR A 593 14.98 -21.68 0.75
CA TYR A 593 15.35 -23.06 0.37
C TYR A 593 16.43 -23.70 1.25
N GLU A 594 17.21 -22.94 2.02
CA GLU A 594 18.27 -23.47 2.89
C GLU A 594 17.92 -23.45 4.38
N LEU A 595 16.71 -23.04 4.76
CA LEU A 595 16.31 -22.92 6.17
C LEU A 595 16.10 -24.30 6.80
N THR A 596 16.91 -24.66 7.80
CA THR A 596 16.96 -26.05 8.33
C THR A 596 16.39 -26.25 9.74
N ASN A 597 16.68 -25.33 10.66
CA ASN A 597 16.37 -25.47 12.07
C ASN A 597 15.85 -24.15 12.64
N LEU A 598 14.77 -24.23 13.41
CA LEU A 598 14.06 -23.07 13.94
C LEU A 598 13.45 -23.40 15.30
N ASN A 599 13.63 -22.53 16.30
CA ASN A 599 12.92 -22.66 17.58
C ASN A 599 11.50 -22.13 17.44
N MET A 600 10.51 -23.03 17.43
CA MET A 600 9.07 -22.66 17.38
C MET A 600 8.31 -23.05 18.66
N SER A 601 9.00 -23.20 19.79
CA SER A 601 8.38 -23.56 21.08
C SER A 601 7.41 -22.50 21.62
N ALA A 602 7.55 -21.24 21.18
CA ALA A 602 6.67 -20.13 21.54
C ALA A 602 5.47 -19.93 20.60
N VAL A 603 5.49 -20.55 19.40
CA VAL A 603 4.54 -20.25 18.32
C VAL A 603 3.13 -20.76 18.63
N GLU A 604 2.15 -19.87 18.48
CA GLU A 604 0.72 -20.11 18.70
C GLU A 604 -0.06 -20.03 17.37
N VAL A 605 0.37 -19.19 16.43
CA VAL A 605 -0.28 -18.99 15.12
C VAL A 605 0.74 -19.02 13.97
N LEU A 606 0.45 -19.83 12.94
CA LEU A 606 1.16 -19.86 11.67
C LEU A 606 0.25 -19.47 10.49
N GLY A 607 0.72 -18.54 9.66
CA GLY A 607 0.03 -18.09 8.44
C GLY A 607 0.13 -19.08 7.27
N ASN A 608 -0.56 -18.74 6.18
CA ASN A 608 -0.57 -19.52 4.95
C ASN A 608 0.82 -19.53 4.30
N SER A 609 1.27 -20.69 3.82
CA SER A 609 2.57 -20.87 3.14
C SER A 609 3.80 -20.37 3.91
N ALA A 610 3.71 -20.13 5.24
CA ALA A 610 4.75 -19.42 5.99
C ALA A 610 6.16 -20.05 5.91
N PHE A 611 6.27 -21.36 5.68
CA PHE A 611 7.52 -22.10 5.48
C PHE A 611 7.52 -22.93 4.19
N TYR A 612 6.75 -22.54 3.18
CA TYR A 612 6.62 -23.26 1.92
C TYR A 612 7.99 -23.47 1.25
N ASN A 613 8.29 -24.72 0.90
CA ASN A 613 9.51 -25.16 0.22
C ASN A 613 10.82 -24.81 0.96
N THR A 614 10.84 -24.99 2.29
CA THR A 614 12.04 -24.87 3.14
C THR A 614 12.70 -26.24 3.39
N LYS A 615 13.93 -26.26 3.90
CA LYS A 615 14.68 -27.49 4.28
C LYS A 615 14.54 -27.87 5.77
N ILE A 616 13.46 -27.44 6.41
CA ILE A 616 13.22 -27.70 7.83
C ILE A 616 13.11 -29.21 8.10
N VAL A 617 13.87 -29.71 9.08
CA VAL A 617 14.03 -31.17 9.32
C VAL A 617 13.11 -31.71 10.42
N THR A 618 12.98 -31.01 11.55
CA THR A 618 12.17 -31.47 12.69
C THR A 618 11.46 -30.30 13.36
N LEU A 619 10.17 -30.46 13.70
CA LEU A 619 9.37 -29.41 14.32
C LEU A 619 8.63 -29.90 15.57
N ASP A 620 8.84 -29.20 16.69
CA ASP A 620 8.02 -29.32 17.89
C ASP A 620 7.38 -27.97 18.22
N MET A 621 6.06 -27.93 18.21
CA MET A 621 5.25 -26.72 18.37
C MET A 621 4.15 -26.97 19.43
N PRO A 622 4.52 -27.12 20.71
CA PRO A 622 3.60 -27.52 21.79
C PRO A 622 2.52 -26.48 22.11
N LYS A 623 2.66 -25.25 21.60
CA LYS A 623 1.72 -24.15 21.78
C LYS A 623 0.82 -23.88 20.58
N LEU A 624 1.05 -24.50 19.42
CA LEU A 624 0.35 -24.20 18.16
C LEU A 624 -1.17 -24.43 18.29
N ILE A 625 -1.94 -23.36 18.10
CA ILE A 625 -3.42 -23.35 18.13
C ILE A 625 -3.99 -23.28 16.71
N SER A 626 -3.38 -22.46 15.84
CA SER A 626 -3.84 -22.24 14.46
C SER A 626 -2.68 -22.33 13.47
N CYS A 627 -2.94 -22.92 12.29
CA CYS A 627 -1.95 -23.09 11.23
C CYS A 627 -2.62 -23.03 9.86
N GLY A 628 -2.10 -22.16 8.98
CA GLY A 628 -2.67 -21.86 7.66
C GLY A 628 -2.58 -22.98 6.62
N LYS A 629 -2.99 -22.64 5.41
CA LYS A 629 -2.94 -23.51 4.22
C LYS A 629 -1.53 -23.51 3.65
N GLU A 630 -1.07 -24.66 3.16
CA GLU A 630 0.25 -24.84 2.53
C GLU A 630 1.47 -24.48 3.39
N THR A 631 1.31 -24.26 4.71
CA THR A 631 2.34 -23.71 5.62
C THR A 631 3.69 -24.41 5.52
N PHE A 632 3.71 -25.74 5.49
CA PHE A 632 4.92 -26.56 5.34
C PHE A 632 4.91 -27.34 4.01
N ARG A 633 4.16 -26.88 3.01
CA ARG A 633 4.08 -27.59 1.73
C ARG A 633 5.46 -27.61 1.06
N LYS A 634 5.86 -28.76 0.52
CA LYS A 634 7.18 -29.05 -0.06
C LYS A 634 8.36 -28.90 0.91
N CYS A 635 8.15 -28.97 2.23
CA CYS A 635 9.25 -29.17 3.18
C CYS A 635 9.80 -30.60 3.04
N THR A 636 10.53 -30.87 1.95
CA THR A 636 10.95 -32.23 1.55
C THR A 636 11.97 -32.86 2.48
N ALA A 637 12.59 -32.09 3.38
CA ALA A 637 13.49 -32.57 4.43
C ALA A 637 12.80 -32.86 5.77
N LEU A 638 11.52 -32.50 5.93
CA LEU A 638 10.80 -32.62 7.20
C LEU A 638 10.53 -34.09 7.53
N GLU A 639 11.17 -34.63 8.57
CA GLU A 639 11.03 -36.04 8.97
C GLU A 639 9.94 -36.26 10.03
N SER A 640 9.71 -35.29 10.92
CA SER A 640 8.77 -35.43 12.04
C SER A 640 8.17 -34.10 12.51
N VAL A 641 6.89 -34.13 12.90
CA VAL A 641 6.17 -32.97 13.45
C VAL A 641 5.36 -33.31 14.71
N SER A 642 5.37 -32.41 15.69
CA SER A 642 4.64 -32.47 16.96
C SER A 642 3.81 -31.20 17.19
N MET A 643 2.49 -31.36 17.35
CA MET A 643 1.49 -30.28 17.44
C MET A 643 0.43 -30.62 18.49
N ALA A 644 0.78 -30.50 19.77
CA ALA A 644 -0.04 -31.03 20.87
C ALA A 644 -1.43 -30.38 21.01
N LYS A 645 -1.58 -29.10 20.62
CA LYS A 645 -2.80 -28.29 20.82
C LYS A 645 -3.62 -28.01 19.56
N LEU A 646 -3.11 -28.36 18.38
CA LEU A 646 -3.76 -28.05 17.11
C LEU A 646 -5.06 -28.86 16.98
N THR A 647 -6.19 -28.19 16.73
CA THR A 647 -7.54 -28.80 16.69
C THR A 647 -8.03 -29.12 15.28
N ALA A 648 -7.45 -28.51 14.24
CA ALA A 648 -7.86 -28.69 12.85
C ALA A 648 -6.67 -28.72 11.89
N LEU A 649 -6.82 -29.45 10.78
CA LEU A 649 -5.86 -29.48 9.68
C LEU A 649 -6.39 -28.73 8.45
N SER A 650 -5.62 -27.72 8.04
CA SER A 650 -5.83 -26.86 6.87
C SER A 650 -5.34 -27.49 5.55
N ASN A 651 -5.85 -26.97 4.43
CA ASN A 651 -5.53 -27.46 3.08
C ASN A 651 -4.01 -27.55 2.83
N TYR A 652 -3.52 -28.71 2.36
CA TYR A 652 -2.12 -28.95 2.01
C TYR A 652 -1.06 -28.55 3.07
N MET A 653 -1.42 -28.47 4.37
CA MET A 653 -0.52 -28.00 5.44
C MET A 653 0.89 -28.61 5.41
N PHE A 654 1.01 -29.92 5.14
CA PHE A 654 2.25 -30.67 4.94
C PHE A 654 2.32 -31.31 3.54
N GLY A 655 1.60 -30.77 2.55
CA GLY A 655 1.56 -31.34 1.20
C GLY A 655 2.95 -31.54 0.61
N GLU A 656 3.20 -32.65 -0.05
CA GLU A 656 4.49 -32.97 -0.68
C GLU A 656 5.70 -33.04 0.30
N CYS A 657 5.49 -33.19 1.62
CA CYS A 657 6.53 -33.50 2.60
C CYS A 657 7.00 -34.96 2.46
N THR A 658 7.83 -35.21 1.44
CA THR A 658 8.21 -36.58 1.02
C THR A 658 9.09 -37.34 2.00
N ALA A 659 9.73 -36.68 2.97
CA ALA A 659 10.50 -37.33 4.05
C ALA A 659 9.71 -37.54 5.36
N LEU A 660 8.47 -37.04 5.47
CA LEU A 660 7.71 -37.03 6.72
C LEU A 660 7.29 -38.45 7.11
N LYS A 661 7.82 -38.96 8.22
CA LYS A 661 7.58 -40.34 8.73
C LYS A 661 6.59 -40.37 9.89
N ILE A 662 6.66 -39.36 10.77
CA ILE A 662 5.99 -39.33 12.08
C ILE A 662 5.19 -38.03 12.25
N VAL A 663 3.91 -38.17 12.58
CA VAL A 663 3.00 -37.05 12.88
C VAL A 663 2.38 -37.29 14.26
N ASN A 664 2.57 -36.36 15.20
CA ASN A 664 1.95 -36.38 16.52
C ASN A 664 1.05 -35.15 16.72
N ALA A 665 -0.27 -35.35 16.62
CA ALA A 665 -1.27 -34.28 16.71
C ALA A 665 -2.57 -34.80 17.37
N PRO A 666 -2.55 -35.04 18.70
CA PRO A 666 -3.60 -35.78 19.40
C PRO A 666 -4.94 -35.02 19.51
N ALA A 667 -4.91 -33.69 19.45
CA ALA A 667 -6.08 -32.82 19.62
C ALA A 667 -6.86 -32.53 18.33
N VAL A 668 -6.40 -33.00 17.17
CA VAL A 668 -7.05 -32.73 15.88
C VAL A 668 -8.41 -33.45 15.81
N GLU A 669 -9.49 -32.67 15.71
CA GLU A 669 -10.86 -33.17 15.60
C GLU A 669 -11.36 -33.25 14.14
N THR A 670 -10.81 -32.41 13.25
CA THR A 670 -11.29 -32.26 11.87
C THR A 670 -10.17 -31.94 10.89
N SER A 671 -10.39 -32.29 9.62
CA SER A 671 -9.51 -31.99 8.49
C SER A 671 -10.33 -31.53 7.27
N ALA A 672 -11.37 -30.72 7.50
CA ALA A 672 -12.43 -30.39 6.54
C ALA A 672 -11.95 -29.93 5.14
N ASP A 673 -10.86 -29.16 5.08
CA ASP A 673 -10.24 -28.67 3.84
C ASP A 673 -9.61 -29.79 2.98
N GLY A 674 -9.28 -30.93 3.60
CA GLY A 674 -8.60 -32.05 2.96
C GLY A 674 -7.10 -31.81 2.69
N HIS A 675 -6.48 -32.76 1.99
CA HIS A 675 -5.13 -32.69 1.43
C HIS A 675 -3.94 -32.44 2.38
N ALA A 676 -4.13 -32.33 3.70
CA ALA A 676 -3.08 -31.88 4.62
C ALA A 676 -1.77 -32.70 4.56
N PHE A 677 -1.82 -34.01 4.25
CA PHE A 677 -0.64 -34.86 4.00
C PHE A 677 -0.61 -35.46 2.58
N ASN A 678 -1.23 -34.78 1.61
CA ASN A 678 -1.24 -35.22 0.22
C ASN A 678 0.20 -35.35 -0.32
N GLY A 679 0.53 -36.49 -0.94
CA GLY A 679 1.87 -36.74 -1.48
C GLY A 679 2.98 -36.99 -0.43
N CYS A 680 2.65 -37.13 0.86
CA CYS A 680 3.63 -37.50 1.90
C CYS A 680 3.99 -38.99 1.81
N SER A 681 4.88 -39.33 0.87
CA SER A 681 5.21 -40.72 0.51
C SER A 681 5.87 -41.55 1.61
N ALA A 682 6.53 -40.93 2.60
CA ALA A 682 7.27 -41.61 3.66
C ALA A 682 6.50 -41.85 4.97
N ILE A 683 5.24 -41.37 5.10
CA ILE A 683 4.48 -41.56 6.34
C ILE A 683 4.27 -43.05 6.57
N GLU A 684 4.71 -43.57 7.72
CA GLU A 684 4.58 -44.99 8.06
C GLU A 684 3.42 -45.28 9.02
N ARG A 685 3.24 -44.41 10.03
CA ARG A 685 2.29 -44.59 11.13
C ARG A 685 1.67 -43.26 11.52
N VAL A 686 0.36 -43.25 11.74
CA VAL A 686 -0.41 -42.05 12.10
C VAL A 686 -1.44 -42.37 13.18
N SER A 687 -1.63 -41.46 14.14
CA SER A 687 -2.64 -41.61 15.19
C SER A 687 -3.37 -40.30 15.43
N PHE A 688 -4.69 -40.29 15.18
CA PHE A 688 -5.57 -39.14 15.37
C PHE A 688 -6.76 -39.55 16.26
N PRO A 689 -6.57 -39.60 17.59
CA PRO A 689 -7.55 -40.17 18.51
C PRO A 689 -8.84 -39.33 18.65
N ALA A 690 -8.76 -38.02 18.37
CA ALA A 690 -9.88 -37.08 18.46
C ALA A 690 -10.60 -36.84 17.11
N MET A 691 -10.09 -37.37 15.99
CA MET A 691 -10.60 -36.98 14.66
C MET A 691 -11.94 -37.67 14.33
N LYS A 692 -13.00 -36.85 14.20
CA LYS A 692 -14.36 -37.26 13.85
C LYS A 692 -14.62 -37.20 12.34
N ILE A 693 -14.09 -36.18 11.67
CA ILE A 693 -14.27 -35.92 10.23
C ILE A 693 -12.92 -35.93 9.53
N VAL A 694 -12.75 -36.89 8.62
CA VAL A 694 -11.54 -37.06 7.81
C VAL A 694 -11.80 -36.49 6.41
N GLY A 695 -11.22 -35.34 6.10
CA GLY A 695 -11.45 -34.64 4.82
C GLY A 695 -10.79 -35.33 3.63
N ASN A 696 -11.16 -34.88 2.43
CA ASN A 696 -10.76 -35.48 1.17
C ASN A 696 -9.22 -35.52 1.00
N ASN A 697 -8.69 -36.57 0.36
CA ASN A 697 -7.28 -36.69 -0.05
C ASN A 697 -6.25 -36.64 1.11
N LEU A 698 -6.67 -36.73 2.38
CA LEU A 698 -5.82 -36.42 3.54
C LEU A 698 -4.46 -37.13 3.52
N PHE A 699 -4.42 -38.44 3.22
CA PHE A 699 -3.19 -39.24 3.04
C PHE A 699 -3.07 -39.81 1.61
N SER A 700 -3.69 -39.16 0.62
CA SER A 700 -3.63 -39.62 -0.77
C SER A 700 -2.18 -39.61 -1.26
N GLY A 701 -1.68 -40.75 -1.71
CA GLY A 701 -0.28 -40.95 -2.09
C GLY A 701 0.68 -41.27 -0.94
N ALA A 702 0.20 -41.53 0.29
CA ALA A 702 1.02 -42.01 1.40
C ALA A 702 1.39 -43.50 1.23
N VAL A 703 2.22 -43.79 0.22
CA VAL A 703 2.56 -45.14 -0.23
C VAL A 703 3.28 -46.00 0.80
N SER A 704 3.83 -45.40 1.86
CA SER A 704 4.49 -46.11 2.98
C SER A 704 3.59 -46.36 4.19
N LEU A 705 2.34 -45.85 4.20
CA LEU A 705 1.45 -45.90 5.36
C LEU A 705 1.03 -47.35 5.64
N LYS A 706 1.40 -47.87 6.81
CA LYS A 706 1.13 -49.26 7.25
C LYS A 706 0.05 -49.33 8.31
N GLU A 707 0.05 -48.36 9.23
CA GLU A 707 -0.83 -48.33 10.40
C GLU A 707 -1.48 -46.95 10.57
N ILE A 708 -2.79 -46.93 10.81
CA ILE A 708 -3.51 -45.72 11.20
C ILE A 708 -4.53 -45.99 12.31
N ALA A 709 -4.57 -45.12 13.32
CA ALA A 709 -5.57 -45.14 14.39
C ALA A 709 -6.58 -43.98 14.24
N LEU A 710 -7.84 -44.33 13.95
CA LEU A 710 -9.00 -43.44 13.82
C LEU A 710 -10.20 -43.99 14.63
N PRO A 711 -10.12 -44.00 15.97
CA PRO A 711 -11.07 -44.74 16.81
C PRO A 711 -12.49 -44.16 16.82
N ILE A 712 -12.65 -42.88 16.48
CA ILE A 712 -13.94 -42.16 16.52
C ILE A 712 -14.33 -41.49 15.20
N ALA A 713 -13.64 -41.79 14.10
CA ALA A 713 -13.95 -41.19 12.81
C ALA A 713 -15.29 -41.71 12.27
N GLU A 714 -16.24 -40.79 12.02
CA GLU A 714 -17.60 -41.08 11.56
C GLU A 714 -17.74 -40.92 10.04
N THR A 715 -17.05 -39.93 9.48
CA THR A 715 -17.06 -39.62 8.04
C THR A 715 -15.64 -39.65 7.49
N ILE A 716 -15.42 -40.50 6.49
CA ILE A 716 -14.16 -40.59 5.74
C ILE A 716 -14.38 -40.06 4.32
N GLY A 717 -13.66 -39.01 3.94
CA GLY A 717 -13.77 -38.36 2.64
C GLY A 717 -13.25 -39.18 1.46
N ASN A 718 -13.26 -38.54 0.29
CA ASN A 718 -12.81 -39.10 -0.97
C ASN A 718 -11.28 -39.30 -0.99
N ASN A 719 -10.78 -40.36 -1.62
CA ASN A 719 -9.35 -40.64 -1.82
C ASN A 719 -8.46 -40.67 -0.56
N VAL A 720 -9.01 -40.73 0.66
CA VAL A 720 -8.24 -40.52 1.92
C VAL A 720 -7.03 -41.43 2.04
N PHE A 721 -7.15 -42.70 1.67
CA PHE A 721 -6.09 -43.71 1.71
C PHE A 721 -5.65 -44.18 0.32
N ALA A 722 -5.96 -43.41 -0.74
CA ALA A 722 -5.62 -43.81 -2.10
C ALA A 722 -4.12 -44.10 -2.23
N ARG A 723 -3.80 -45.31 -2.70
CA ARG A 723 -2.46 -45.90 -2.87
C ARG A 723 -1.66 -46.16 -1.58
N ALA A 724 -2.31 -46.25 -0.42
CA ALA A 724 -1.64 -46.57 0.84
C ALA A 724 -1.20 -48.05 0.93
N SER A 725 -0.14 -48.33 1.69
CA SER A 725 0.38 -49.69 1.96
C SER A 725 -0.30 -50.40 3.14
N LEU A 726 -1.53 -50.01 3.49
CA LEU A 726 -2.29 -50.58 4.60
C LEU A 726 -2.47 -52.09 4.41
N THR A 727 -2.27 -52.87 5.48
CA THR A 727 -2.52 -54.32 5.48
C THR A 727 -3.88 -54.66 6.10
N GLU A 728 -4.25 -53.97 7.17
CA GLU A 728 -5.60 -53.98 7.73
C GLU A 728 -6.07 -52.56 8.07
N ILE A 729 -7.39 -52.37 8.13
CA ILE A 729 -7.98 -51.16 8.71
C ILE A 729 -9.22 -51.48 9.54
N ASN A 730 -9.35 -50.79 10.67
CA ASN A 730 -10.50 -50.85 11.57
C ASN A 730 -11.05 -49.44 11.79
N LEU A 731 -12.29 -49.20 11.36
CA LEU A 731 -12.99 -47.93 11.54
C LEU A 731 -14.31 -48.19 12.28
N PRO A 732 -14.27 -48.38 13.61
CA PRO A 732 -15.40 -48.89 14.39
C PRO A 732 -16.57 -47.90 14.50
N LYS A 733 -16.36 -46.64 14.13
CA LYS A 733 -17.35 -45.56 14.14
C LYS A 733 -17.72 -45.02 12.76
N ALA A 734 -17.06 -45.46 11.68
CA ALA A 734 -17.34 -44.94 10.35
C ALA A 734 -18.75 -45.34 9.90
N VAL A 735 -19.52 -44.32 9.49
CA VAL A 735 -20.86 -44.43 8.90
C VAL A 735 -20.77 -44.19 7.39
N THR A 736 -19.91 -43.25 6.98
CA THR A 736 -19.76 -42.80 5.59
C THR A 736 -18.33 -42.99 5.09
N LEU A 737 -18.20 -43.62 3.92
CA LEU A 737 -16.95 -43.78 3.18
C LEU A 737 -17.05 -43.09 1.81
N GLY A 738 -16.08 -42.22 1.49
CA GLY A 738 -16.04 -41.47 0.25
C GLY A 738 -15.66 -42.27 -1.00
N THR A 739 -15.71 -41.57 -2.13
CA THR A 739 -15.32 -42.08 -3.46
C THR A 739 -13.80 -42.30 -3.53
N TYR A 740 -13.34 -43.43 -4.10
CA TYR A 740 -11.92 -43.84 -4.17
C TYR A 740 -11.17 -43.93 -2.83
N VAL A 741 -11.87 -44.00 -1.69
CA VAL A 741 -11.27 -43.93 -0.34
C VAL A 741 -10.09 -44.90 -0.10
N PHE A 742 -10.14 -46.12 -0.65
CA PHE A 742 -9.08 -47.13 -0.66
C PHE A 742 -8.61 -47.50 -2.09
N ASP A 743 -8.71 -46.60 -3.07
CA ASP A 743 -8.20 -46.85 -4.44
C ASP A 743 -6.76 -47.38 -4.39
N ARG A 744 -6.51 -48.54 -5.02
CA ARG A 744 -5.18 -49.17 -5.11
C ARG A 744 -4.49 -49.39 -3.75
N CYS A 745 -5.24 -49.68 -2.70
CA CYS A 745 -4.70 -50.27 -1.48
C CYS A 745 -4.34 -51.76 -1.73
N GLU A 746 -3.34 -52.01 -2.58
CA GLU A 746 -2.98 -53.33 -3.12
C GLU A 746 -2.50 -54.33 -2.06
N LYS A 747 -2.22 -53.89 -0.83
CA LYS A 747 -1.82 -54.73 0.32
C LYS A 747 -2.93 -54.99 1.34
N LEU A 748 -4.11 -54.38 1.18
CA LEU A 748 -5.18 -54.38 2.17
C LEU A 748 -5.91 -55.73 2.14
N THR A 749 -5.66 -56.59 3.12
CA THR A 749 -6.26 -57.94 3.22
C THR A 749 -7.52 -57.97 4.07
N LYS A 750 -7.65 -57.05 5.05
CA LYS A 750 -8.69 -57.09 6.08
C LYS A 750 -9.26 -55.70 6.38
N VAL A 751 -10.59 -55.62 6.44
CA VAL A 751 -11.34 -54.36 6.61
C VAL A 751 -12.45 -54.58 7.64
N GLN A 752 -12.55 -53.73 8.66
CA GLN A 752 -13.58 -53.78 9.71
C GLN A 752 -14.43 -52.50 9.71
N LEU A 753 -15.70 -52.63 9.32
CA LEU A 753 -16.63 -51.50 9.05
C LEU A 753 -18.04 -51.78 9.61
N PRO A 754 -18.20 -51.91 10.94
CA PRO A 754 -19.44 -52.42 11.54
C PRO A 754 -20.66 -51.47 11.41
N LEU A 755 -20.44 -50.17 11.20
CA LEU A 755 -21.49 -49.13 11.17
C LEU A 755 -21.68 -48.48 9.79
N VAL A 756 -20.87 -48.82 8.79
CA VAL A 756 -20.93 -48.17 7.47
C VAL A 756 -22.27 -48.47 6.80
N ASN A 757 -22.94 -47.41 6.34
CA ASN A 757 -24.18 -47.48 5.55
C ASN A 757 -24.05 -46.80 4.18
N THR A 758 -23.06 -45.91 4.01
CA THR A 758 -22.83 -45.13 2.79
C THR A 758 -21.42 -45.39 2.27
N VAL A 759 -21.31 -45.86 1.02
CA VAL A 759 -20.03 -46.17 0.36
C VAL A 759 -19.99 -45.50 -1.02
N GLY A 760 -18.99 -44.64 -1.23
CA GLY A 760 -18.79 -43.91 -2.47
C GLY A 760 -18.37 -44.77 -3.67
N ASN A 761 -18.36 -44.16 -4.85
CA ASN A 761 -17.94 -44.83 -6.07
C ASN A 761 -16.49 -45.32 -5.94
N TYR A 762 -16.20 -46.50 -6.48
CA TYR A 762 -14.83 -47.06 -6.53
C TYR A 762 -14.11 -47.16 -5.17
N ALA A 763 -14.84 -47.19 -4.04
CA ALA A 763 -14.27 -47.07 -2.71
C ALA A 763 -13.13 -48.07 -2.39
N PHE A 764 -13.15 -49.28 -2.98
CA PHE A 764 -12.14 -50.32 -2.83
C PHE A 764 -11.57 -50.76 -4.20
N THR A 765 -11.65 -49.93 -5.24
CA THR A 765 -11.17 -50.31 -6.58
C THR A 765 -9.68 -50.69 -6.52
N SER A 766 -9.32 -51.80 -7.17
CA SER A 766 -7.96 -52.35 -7.19
C SER A 766 -7.35 -52.66 -5.81
N CYS A 767 -8.17 -52.95 -4.79
CA CYS A 767 -7.71 -53.63 -3.56
C CYS A 767 -7.42 -55.12 -3.86
N THR A 768 -6.32 -55.38 -4.58
CA THR A 768 -6.01 -56.70 -5.16
C THR A 768 -5.79 -57.81 -4.14
N ALA A 769 -5.41 -57.49 -2.90
CA ALA A 769 -5.20 -58.45 -1.80
C ALA A 769 -6.41 -58.62 -0.86
N LEU A 770 -7.52 -57.90 -1.05
CA LEU A 770 -8.68 -57.96 -0.15
C LEU A 770 -9.41 -59.31 -0.32
N GLU A 771 -9.39 -60.16 0.70
CA GLU A 771 -9.95 -61.52 0.59
C GLU A 771 -11.43 -61.62 0.97
N THR A 772 -11.87 -60.89 1.99
CA THR A 772 -13.21 -61.01 2.58
C THR A 772 -13.76 -59.63 2.96
N LEU A 773 -15.05 -59.39 2.78
CA LEU A 773 -15.68 -58.14 3.19
C LEU A 773 -17.11 -58.34 3.71
N GLU A 774 -17.43 -57.66 4.82
CA GLU A 774 -18.77 -57.59 5.39
C GLU A 774 -19.20 -56.11 5.50
N LEU A 775 -20.36 -55.77 4.92
CA LEU A 775 -20.96 -54.43 4.99
C LEU A 775 -22.41 -54.55 5.48
N PRO A 776 -22.64 -54.64 6.80
CA PRO A 776 -23.92 -55.09 7.35
C PRO A 776 -25.08 -54.11 7.19
N ASN A 777 -24.83 -52.81 6.95
CA ASN A 777 -25.85 -51.77 6.90
C ASN A 777 -25.90 -51.00 5.57
N VAL A 778 -25.16 -51.44 4.54
CA VAL A 778 -25.06 -50.73 3.25
C VAL A 778 -26.20 -51.13 2.31
N LEU A 779 -27.05 -50.15 1.98
CA LEU A 779 -28.19 -50.33 1.05
C LEU A 779 -27.75 -50.35 -0.42
N THR A 780 -26.74 -49.55 -0.77
CA THR A 780 -26.27 -49.37 -2.16
C THR A 780 -24.77 -49.61 -2.27
N ILE A 781 -24.38 -50.55 -3.14
CA ILE A 781 -23.01 -50.67 -3.62
C ILE A 781 -22.88 -49.82 -4.89
N SER A 782 -22.09 -48.76 -4.82
CA SER A 782 -21.98 -47.74 -5.86
C SER A 782 -21.12 -48.17 -7.06
N LEU A 783 -21.00 -47.30 -8.08
CA LEU A 783 -20.25 -47.55 -9.32
C LEU A 783 -18.84 -48.07 -9.04
N GLY A 784 -18.52 -49.28 -9.54
CA GLY A 784 -17.16 -49.84 -9.52
C GLY A 784 -16.56 -50.11 -8.14
N THR A 785 -17.36 -50.20 -7.07
CA THR A 785 -16.89 -50.22 -5.67
C THR A 785 -15.77 -51.24 -5.39
N PHE A 786 -15.83 -52.45 -5.96
CA PHE A 786 -14.81 -53.52 -5.82
C PHE A 786 -14.14 -53.87 -7.16
N ASN A 787 -14.17 -52.97 -8.15
CA ASN A 787 -13.59 -53.22 -9.47
C ASN A 787 -12.08 -53.52 -9.36
N GLY A 788 -11.66 -54.73 -9.74
CA GLY A 788 -10.28 -55.18 -9.66
C GLY A 788 -9.84 -55.78 -8.31
N CYS A 789 -10.76 -56.06 -7.38
CA CYS A 789 -10.46 -56.84 -6.16
C CYS A 789 -10.25 -58.32 -6.50
N THR A 790 -9.08 -58.64 -7.08
CA THR A 790 -8.79 -59.95 -7.68
C THR A 790 -8.71 -61.10 -6.69
N ALA A 791 -8.43 -60.84 -5.40
CA ALA A 791 -8.42 -61.85 -4.33
C ALA A 791 -9.75 -61.98 -3.54
N LEU A 792 -10.78 -61.17 -3.84
CA LEU A 792 -12.02 -61.12 -3.07
C LEU A 792 -12.85 -62.39 -3.29
N LYS A 793 -12.98 -63.21 -2.24
CA LYS A 793 -13.63 -64.53 -2.23
C LYS A 793 -15.06 -64.48 -1.68
N ASP A 794 -15.21 -63.86 -0.52
CA ASP A 794 -16.45 -63.89 0.27
C ASP A 794 -16.94 -62.47 0.55
N VAL A 795 -18.18 -62.19 0.13
CA VAL A 795 -18.81 -60.86 0.28
C VAL A 795 -20.18 -61.00 0.94
N SER A 796 -20.40 -60.26 2.04
CA SER A 796 -21.63 -60.29 2.83
C SER A 796 -22.34 -58.93 2.84
N LEU A 797 -23.51 -58.86 2.18
CA LEU A 797 -24.33 -57.66 2.01
C LEU A 797 -25.80 -57.94 2.42
N PRO A 798 -26.09 -58.02 3.73
CA PRO A 798 -27.38 -58.51 4.21
C PRO A 798 -28.56 -57.55 3.99
N VAL A 799 -28.34 -56.30 3.60
CA VAL A 799 -29.42 -55.29 3.40
C VAL A 799 -29.36 -54.56 2.06
N VAL A 800 -28.50 -54.98 1.13
CA VAL A 800 -28.31 -54.28 -0.16
C VAL A 800 -29.52 -54.44 -1.09
N ASN A 801 -30.05 -53.34 -1.63
CA ASN A 801 -31.11 -53.31 -2.64
C ASN A 801 -30.63 -52.74 -4.00
N ASN A 802 -29.41 -52.19 -4.08
CA ASN A 802 -28.84 -51.72 -5.34
C ASN A 802 -27.34 -52.08 -5.47
N ILE A 803 -26.98 -52.77 -6.56
CA ILE A 803 -25.60 -53.10 -6.91
C ILE A 803 -25.27 -52.43 -8.25
N GLY A 804 -24.54 -51.32 -8.17
CA GLY A 804 -24.22 -50.45 -9.30
C GLY A 804 -23.30 -51.06 -10.35
N LYS A 805 -23.23 -50.36 -11.49
CA LYS A 805 -22.40 -50.71 -12.65
C LYS A 805 -20.96 -51.03 -12.25
N TRP A 806 -20.38 -52.08 -12.85
CA TRP A 806 -19.01 -52.56 -12.59
C TRP A 806 -18.67 -52.94 -11.13
N ALA A 807 -19.63 -53.04 -10.20
CA ALA A 807 -19.35 -53.19 -8.77
C ALA A 807 -18.37 -54.33 -8.42
N PHE A 808 -18.45 -55.48 -9.09
CA PHE A 808 -17.58 -56.66 -8.89
C PHE A 808 -16.74 -57.00 -10.13
N ARG A 809 -16.52 -56.03 -11.01
CA ARG A 809 -15.77 -56.22 -12.26
C ARG A 809 -14.34 -56.67 -11.95
N ASN A 810 -13.82 -57.66 -12.67
CA ASN A 810 -12.51 -58.27 -12.42
C ASN A 810 -12.33 -58.86 -10.99
N CYS A 811 -13.39 -59.15 -10.22
CA CYS A 811 -13.30 -59.95 -8.98
C CYS A 811 -13.15 -61.44 -9.33
N THR A 812 -11.97 -61.84 -9.81
CA THR A 812 -11.72 -63.18 -10.38
C THR A 812 -11.71 -64.33 -9.37
N ALA A 813 -11.56 -64.04 -8.07
CA ALA A 813 -11.58 -65.04 -7.01
C ALA A 813 -12.92 -65.16 -6.27
N LEU A 814 -13.97 -64.44 -6.70
CA LEU A 814 -15.26 -64.42 -5.99
C LEU A 814 -15.89 -65.81 -5.98
N THR A 815 -15.97 -66.43 -4.81
CA THR A 815 -16.55 -67.76 -4.60
C THR A 815 -17.93 -67.69 -3.99
N GLU A 816 -18.22 -66.70 -3.15
CA GLU A 816 -19.51 -66.61 -2.45
C GLU A 816 -20.00 -65.15 -2.30
N LEU A 817 -21.27 -64.94 -2.64
CA LEU A 817 -21.99 -63.67 -2.41
C LEU A 817 -23.21 -63.93 -1.53
N ARG A 818 -23.28 -63.29 -0.36
CA ARG A 818 -24.41 -63.40 0.59
C ARG A 818 -25.27 -62.14 0.51
N LEU A 819 -26.53 -62.29 0.10
CA LEU A 819 -27.52 -61.21 0.03
C LEU A 819 -28.69 -61.51 0.97
N GLY A 820 -29.19 -60.49 1.67
CA GLY A 820 -30.22 -60.69 2.70
C GLY A 820 -31.42 -59.77 2.66
N THR A 821 -31.52 -58.92 1.62
CA THR A 821 -32.54 -57.87 1.53
C THR A 821 -33.97 -58.41 1.50
N THR A 822 -34.88 -57.65 2.11
CA THR A 822 -36.32 -57.87 2.07
C THR A 822 -37.02 -57.06 0.96
N GLU A 823 -36.30 -56.15 0.31
CA GLU A 823 -36.77 -55.28 -0.77
C GLU A 823 -36.31 -55.80 -2.14
N GLU A 824 -36.88 -55.25 -3.23
CA GLU A 824 -36.42 -55.56 -4.59
C GLU A 824 -34.96 -55.16 -4.79
N ILE A 825 -34.14 -56.09 -5.29
CA ILE A 825 -32.75 -55.81 -5.66
C ILE A 825 -32.61 -55.45 -7.14
N THR A 826 -31.75 -54.47 -7.41
CA THR A 826 -31.37 -54.01 -8.75
C THR A 826 -29.88 -54.22 -9.03
N PHE A 827 -29.54 -54.57 -10.28
CA PHE A 827 -28.17 -54.73 -10.77
C PHE A 827 -27.91 -53.77 -11.94
N GLY A 828 -26.80 -53.05 -11.91
CA GLY A 828 -26.35 -52.21 -13.04
C GLY A 828 -25.62 -52.99 -14.13
N ASP A 829 -25.14 -52.28 -15.15
CA ASP A 829 -24.39 -52.91 -16.25
C ASP A 829 -23.10 -53.59 -15.77
N LEU A 830 -22.77 -54.73 -16.40
CA LEU A 830 -21.41 -55.30 -16.37
C LEU A 830 -20.87 -55.54 -14.93
N VAL A 831 -21.76 -55.83 -13.97
CA VAL A 831 -21.41 -55.98 -12.53
C VAL A 831 -20.32 -57.02 -12.31
N PHE A 832 -20.45 -58.19 -12.94
CA PHE A 832 -19.51 -59.32 -12.81
C PHE A 832 -18.60 -59.48 -14.05
N ALA A 833 -18.37 -58.41 -14.81
CA ALA A 833 -17.59 -58.49 -16.05
C ALA A 833 -16.11 -58.82 -15.78
N HIS A 834 -15.48 -59.61 -16.65
CA HIS A 834 -14.03 -59.79 -16.70
C HIS A 834 -13.46 -59.18 -17.99
N LEU A 835 -12.31 -58.51 -17.91
CA LEU A 835 -11.62 -57.96 -19.09
C LEU A 835 -10.64 -58.98 -19.72
N PRO A 836 -10.54 -59.03 -21.06
CA PRO A 836 -11.39 -58.36 -22.04
C PRO A 836 -12.77 -59.01 -22.13
N VAL A 837 -13.84 -58.19 -22.15
CA VAL A 837 -15.21 -58.70 -22.35
C VAL A 837 -15.34 -59.15 -23.80
N GLN A 838 -15.53 -60.45 -24.01
CA GLN A 838 -15.72 -61.02 -25.36
C GLN A 838 -17.15 -60.81 -25.87
N ASP A 839 -18.16 -61.05 -25.02
CA ASP A 839 -19.56 -60.74 -25.30
C ASP A 839 -20.28 -60.29 -24.01
N PRO A 840 -20.82 -59.06 -23.93
CA PRO A 840 -21.60 -58.59 -22.79
C PRO A 840 -22.81 -59.46 -22.42
N GLN A 841 -23.40 -60.18 -23.38
CA GLN A 841 -24.57 -61.05 -23.14
C GLN A 841 -24.21 -62.37 -22.42
N THR A 842 -22.92 -62.68 -22.28
CA THR A 842 -22.43 -63.94 -21.68
C THR A 842 -21.93 -63.79 -20.24
N ILE A 843 -22.04 -62.58 -19.66
CA ILE A 843 -21.49 -62.27 -18.34
C ILE A 843 -22.33 -62.95 -17.26
N THR A 844 -21.74 -63.94 -16.59
CA THR A 844 -22.35 -64.68 -15.48
C THR A 844 -21.43 -64.69 -14.26
N PRO A 845 -21.96 -64.55 -13.04
CA PRO A 845 -21.17 -64.64 -11.81
C PRO A 845 -20.71 -66.09 -11.57
N ASN A 846 -19.40 -66.32 -11.53
CA ASN A 846 -18.81 -67.63 -11.22
C ASN A 846 -18.76 -67.93 -9.70
N CYS A 847 -19.74 -67.46 -8.94
CA CYS A 847 -19.83 -67.61 -7.49
C CYS A 847 -21.13 -68.28 -7.06
N ASP A 848 -21.10 -68.87 -5.86
CA ASP A 848 -22.28 -69.40 -5.18
C ASP A 848 -23.05 -68.25 -4.52
N LEU A 849 -24.34 -68.17 -4.81
CA LEU A 849 -25.24 -67.18 -4.23
C LEU A 849 -25.90 -67.74 -2.97
N LYS A 850 -25.85 -66.98 -1.88
CA LYS A 850 -26.58 -67.27 -0.65
C LYS A 850 -27.65 -66.20 -0.41
N LEU A 851 -28.91 -66.62 -0.32
CA LEU A 851 -30.05 -65.75 -0.06
C LEU A 851 -30.63 -66.00 1.34
N ASN A 852 -30.89 -64.94 2.09
CA ASN A 852 -31.56 -65.05 3.39
C ASN A 852 -33.03 -65.47 3.22
N GLN A 853 -33.49 -66.46 3.99
CA GLN A 853 -34.86 -67.02 3.88
C GLN A 853 -36.00 -66.01 4.11
N SER A 854 -35.73 -64.83 4.69
CA SER A 854 -36.72 -63.77 4.91
C SER A 854 -36.93 -62.81 3.72
N GLY A 855 -36.23 -62.97 2.61
CA GLY A 855 -36.31 -62.07 1.45
C GLY A 855 -37.61 -62.23 0.63
N ALA A 856 -38.22 -61.12 0.21
CA ALA A 856 -39.49 -61.13 -0.52
C ALA A 856 -39.42 -61.70 -1.95
N GLU A 857 -38.24 -61.75 -2.57
CA GLU A 857 -38.05 -62.12 -3.99
C GLU A 857 -37.62 -63.59 -4.24
N ILE A 858 -37.52 -64.43 -3.20
CA ILE A 858 -37.07 -65.84 -3.34
C ILE A 858 -37.96 -66.66 -4.30
N GLY A 859 -39.23 -66.25 -4.48
CA GLY A 859 -40.18 -66.92 -5.37
C GLY A 859 -39.83 -66.92 -6.87
N ASN A 860 -38.89 -66.09 -7.32
CA ASN A 860 -38.51 -65.94 -8.74
C ASN A 860 -37.23 -66.71 -9.14
N ILE A 861 -36.80 -67.69 -8.34
CA ILE A 861 -35.60 -68.50 -8.63
C ILE A 861 -35.97 -69.67 -9.55
N ASN A 862 -35.28 -69.80 -10.70
CA ASN A 862 -35.43 -70.92 -11.61
C ASN A 862 -34.14 -71.75 -11.66
N GLY A 863 -34.03 -72.75 -10.79
CA GLY A 863 -32.81 -73.53 -10.61
C GLY A 863 -31.66 -72.64 -10.12
N ASN A 864 -30.65 -72.44 -10.97
CA ASN A 864 -29.51 -71.56 -10.70
C ASN A 864 -29.67 -70.14 -11.31
N VAL A 865 -30.82 -69.82 -11.91
CA VAL A 865 -31.05 -68.51 -12.54
C VAL A 865 -31.85 -67.59 -11.62
N TRP A 866 -31.35 -66.36 -11.45
CA TRP A 866 -32.02 -65.30 -10.68
C TRP A 866 -31.53 -63.91 -11.13
N LYS A 867 -32.47 -62.97 -11.32
CA LYS A 867 -32.26 -61.60 -11.84
C LYS A 867 -31.33 -61.58 -13.08
N ASP A 868 -31.73 -62.38 -14.08
CA ASP A 868 -31.06 -62.58 -15.39
C ASP A 868 -29.62 -63.13 -15.37
N TYR A 869 -29.06 -63.41 -14.17
CA TYR A 869 -27.77 -64.09 -14.02
C TYR A 869 -27.95 -65.59 -13.79
N THR A 870 -27.10 -66.40 -14.43
CA THR A 870 -26.91 -67.81 -14.10
C THR A 870 -25.77 -67.94 -13.09
N TRP A 871 -26.09 -68.39 -11.88
CA TRP A 871 -25.14 -68.53 -10.77
C TRP A 871 -24.53 -69.94 -10.73
N LYS A 872 -23.39 -70.11 -10.04
CA LYS A 872 -22.75 -71.43 -9.86
C LYS A 872 -23.62 -72.38 -9.03
N SER A 873 -24.23 -71.86 -7.97
CA SER A 873 -25.34 -72.46 -7.24
C SER A 873 -26.13 -71.35 -6.53
N ILE A 874 -27.39 -71.63 -6.17
CA ILE A 874 -28.20 -70.77 -5.29
C ILE A 874 -28.60 -71.60 -4.08
N THR A 875 -28.28 -71.11 -2.88
CA THR A 875 -28.66 -71.74 -1.61
C THR A 875 -29.30 -70.71 -0.68
N THR A 876 -30.05 -71.18 0.32
CA THR A 876 -30.60 -70.30 1.35
C THR A 876 -29.81 -70.42 2.66
N PHE A 877 -29.76 -69.34 3.42
CA PHE A 877 -29.23 -69.32 4.78
C PHE A 877 -30.24 -68.69 5.74
N THR A 878 -30.13 -69.09 7.01
CA THR A 878 -30.81 -68.47 8.14
C THR A 878 -29.77 -67.64 8.90
N ARG A 879 -30.12 -66.43 9.31
CA ARG A 879 -29.21 -65.50 10.01
C ARG A 879 -28.95 -65.91 11.46
#